data_AF-A0AA43GZJ9-F1
#
_entry.id   AF-A0AA43GZJ9-F1
#
_cell.length_a   1.000
_cell.length_b   1.000
_cell.length_c   1.000
_cell.angle_alpha   90.00
_cell.angle_beta   90.00
_cell.angle_gamma   90.00
#
_symmetry.space_group_name_H-M   'P 1'
#
loop_
_entity.id
_entity.type
_entity.pdbx_description
1 polymer ?
#
loop_
_entity_poly.entity_id
_entity_poly.type
_entity_poly.pdbx_seq_one_letter_code
_entity_poly.pdbx_strand_id
1 'polypeptide(L)'
;MNQASLSPGINHVNNSPTEPSYGQLFKIFIRRFPWFLAVFISSIAIAALVTSKTKPTYKSSMQLLVEPNYQGRQEGIGADNQFLIEPNIQIDTATQLNLMQSSGLIEQAVDKLQSDYPNLTVNEIKKSLLLNQLRTKEDDLATKIFQVDYTAQDPQKTQKVLETIGQVYLEYNQQQQNSRLQKGLQVVREQLSKASEEVNASETNLQRFRRNQNLIDPESQAKALEDSLNTIEQDRRATRSQYQEALARQKFLQEQLNRSPQNALVTSRLSQSTRYQGLLNEIQKTELALAQERLRFTDETPNVQQLQEQLESQKKLLQQEVGRTLGVQSNSVFSSQEPLLEQGQFGEIDLNLATQLVETQTIIVALSARDQTLAEKENQLRAEIKRFPPLLAYYNRIMPQLQFSRERLEELLRAEQKLRQELAKGGFNWEVVEEPQLGQYLGPNLQQNLLLGAVVGLMLGGVAAFIREASDDAVYTTAELEKQVSLPLLGTTPKLPTTKHRESIIKLPFGKPEVLAPWTIQVLQSPPRWESLDLIFKNIELLNSVTNLKSLMITSALPDDSKSALALGLAMSAARLHKRVLLIDANLRAPSLHEQLNLPNDQGLSTLLANDITLPNQIGVQTLGSAYIDILTAGPTPIDPANLLSSPRMKQLMKVFEDNYDLVLIDASPVIGLVDAMLTASSCRSVVLAASMSKITRSQLAQATAMLSKLNLIGVVANGVSNSGSTYVRYPQPSESSQLALEQAVEK
;
A
#
# COMPACT_ATOMS: atom_id res chain seq x y z
N MET A 1 -79.46 -29.64 -14.12
CA MET A 1 -78.73 -30.41 -15.15
C MET A 1 -78.11 -29.41 -16.12
N ASN A 2 -76.79 -29.50 -16.26
CA ASN A 2 -75.90 -28.47 -16.77
C ASN A 2 -76.11 -28.13 -18.25
N GLN A 3 -76.15 -26.84 -18.56
CA GLN A 3 -75.70 -26.28 -19.83
C GLN A 3 -74.26 -25.80 -19.66
N ALA A 4 -73.36 -26.22 -20.54
CA ALA A 4 -72.03 -25.64 -20.68
C ALA A 4 -71.66 -25.60 -22.17
N SER A 5 -71.66 -24.38 -22.70
CA SER A 5 -71.08 -23.98 -23.98
C SER A 5 -69.55 -24.04 -23.91
N LEU A 6 -68.91 -24.70 -24.87
CA LEU A 6 -67.46 -24.64 -25.08
C LEU A 6 -67.18 -24.29 -26.55
N SER A 7 -66.84 -23.03 -26.77
CA SER A 7 -66.20 -22.47 -27.95
C SER A 7 -64.74 -22.95 -28.06
N PRO A 8 -64.21 -23.23 -29.26
CA PRO A 8 -62.82 -23.63 -29.43
C PRO A 8 -61.90 -22.40 -29.36
N GLY A 9 -61.03 -22.38 -28.35
CA GLY A 9 -60.01 -21.36 -28.17
C GLY A 9 -58.93 -21.42 -29.25
N ILE A 10 -58.67 -20.26 -29.85
CA ILE A 10 -57.53 -19.98 -30.72
C ILE A 10 -56.28 -19.96 -29.82
N ASN A 11 -55.46 -21.01 -29.88
CA ASN A 11 -54.15 -21.01 -29.23
C ASN A 11 -53.16 -20.22 -30.09
N HIS A 12 -52.86 -18.99 -29.66
CA HIS A 12 -51.68 -18.26 -30.10
C HIS A 12 -50.42 -19.04 -29.66
N VAL A 13 -49.69 -19.61 -30.62
CA VAL A 13 -48.36 -20.15 -30.38
C VAL A 13 -47.41 -18.98 -30.13
N ASN A 14 -47.02 -18.81 -28.87
CA ASN A 14 -45.94 -17.91 -28.48
C ASN A 14 -44.63 -18.40 -29.12
N ASN A 15 -44.15 -17.66 -30.11
CA ASN A 15 -42.78 -17.76 -30.61
C ASN A 15 -41.82 -17.09 -29.61
N SER A 16 -41.53 -17.76 -28.50
CA SER A 16 -40.34 -17.46 -27.72
C SER A 16 -39.14 -18.20 -28.36
N PRO A 17 -38.06 -17.52 -28.75
CA PRO A 17 -36.87 -18.19 -29.27
C PRO A 17 -36.30 -19.07 -28.15
N THR A 18 -36.43 -20.38 -28.31
CA THR A 18 -35.79 -21.36 -27.42
C THR A 18 -34.29 -21.12 -27.46
N GLU A 19 -33.68 -20.84 -26.31
CA GLU A 19 -32.22 -20.74 -26.19
C GLU A 19 -31.57 -21.98 -26.81
N PRO A 20 -30.55 -21.80 -27.67
CA PRO A 20 -29.91 -22.93 -28.32
C PRO A 20 -29.23 -23.80 -27.26
N SER A 21 -29.62 -25.07 -27.20
CA SER A 21 -29.00 -26.05 -26.31
C SER A 21 -27.49 -26.13 -26.59
N TYR A 22 -26.65 -26.31 -25.55
CA TYR A 22 -25.20 -26.43 -25.69
C TYR A 22 -24.75 -27.43 -26.77
N GLY A 23 -25.52 -28.51 -26.98
CA GLY A 23 -25.26 -29.48 -28.06
C GLY A 23 -25.49 -28.94 -29.48
N GLN A 24 -26.37 -27.96 -29.65
CA GLN A 24 -26.58 -27.27 -30.94
C GLN A 24 -25.43 -26.30 -31.21
N LEU A 25 -24.98 -25.56 -30.19
CA LEU A 25 -23.83 -24.66 -30.30
C LEU A 25 -22.56 -25.41 -30.71
N PHE A 26 -22.35 -26.61 -30.19
CA PHE A 26 -21.21 -27.46 -30.56
C PHE A 26 -21.27 -27.95 -32.02
N LYS A 27 -22.46 -28.32 -32.51
CA LYS A 27 -22.65 -28.73 -33.92
C LYS A 27 -22.43 -27.56 -34.88
N ILE A 28 -22.90 -26.36 -34.53
CA ILE A 28 -22.67 -25.12 -35.27
C ILE A 28 -21.17 -24.85 -35.36
N PHE A 29 -20.47 -24.95 -34.23
CA PHE A 29 -19.03 -24.74 -34.15
C PHE A 29 -18.24 -25.69 -35.06
N ILE A 30 -18.53 -27.00 -35.03
CA ILE A 30 -17.86 -27.98 -35.89
C ILE A 30 -18.09 -27.66 -37.37
N ARG A 31 -19.33 -27.30 -37.75
CA ARG A 31 -19.70 -27.02 -39.15
C ARG A 31 -19.01 -25.77 -39.71
N ARG A 32 -18.82 -24.76 -38.88
CA ARG A 32 -18.21 -23.46 -39.26
C ARG A 32 -16.77 -23.31 -38.75
N PHE A 33 -16.16 -24.38 -38.28
CA PHE A 33 -14.80 -24.41 -37.77
C PHE A 33 -13.75 -23.76 -38.71
N PRO A 34 -13.83 -23.90 -40.04
CA PRO A 34 -12.88 -23.21 -40.94
C PRO A 34 -12.91 -21.69 -40.83
N TRP A 35 -14.09 -21.10 -40.61
CA TRP A 35 -14.25 -19.64 -40.43
C TRP A 35 -13.71 -19.17 -39.09
N PHE A 36 -14.00 -19.94 -38.03
CA PHE A 36 -13.40 -19.73 -36.72
C PHE A 36 -11.87 -19.75 -36.79
N LEU A 37 -11.30 -20.77 -37.43
CA LEU A 37 -9.86 -20.97 -37.56
C LEU A 37 -9.20 -19.84 -38.36
N ALA A 38 -9.82 -19.39 -39.45
CA ALA A 38 -9.30 -18.29 -40.27
C ALA A 38 -9.17 -16.98 -39.47
N VAL A 39 -10.20 -16.62 -38.69
CA VAL A 39 -10.21 -15.42 -37.85
C VAL A 39 -9.23 -15.55 -36.67
N PHE A 40 -9.16 -16.73 -36.05
CA PHE A 40 -8.22 -17.01 -34.97
C PHE A 40 -6.77 -16.85 -35.41
N ILE A 41 -6.39 -17.46 -36.54
CA ILE A 41 -5.04 -17.34 -37.11
C ILE A 41 -4.74 -15.90 -37.51
N SER A 42 -5.69 -15.18 -38.11
CA SER A 42 -5.53 -13.78 -38.48
C SER A 42 -5.27 -12.88 -37.27
N SER A 43 -6.00 -13.07 -36.16
CA SER A 43 -5.80 -12.32 -34.91
C SER A 43 -4.40 -12.53 -34.32
N ILE A 44 -3.92 -13.78 -34.31
CA ILE A 44 -2.56 -14.10 -33.84
C ILE A 44 -1.50 -13.51 -34.76
N ALA A 45 -1.70 -13.56 -36.07
CA ALA A 45 -0.78 -12.97 -37.05
C ALA A 45 -0.70 -11.44 -36.90
N ILE A 46 -1.82 -10.76 -36.65
CA ILE A 46 -1.86 -9.32 -36.36
C ILE A 46 -1.12 -9.03 -35.05
N ALA A 47 -1.38 -9.79 -33.98
CA ALA A 47 -0.68 -9.62 -32.71
C ALA A 47 0.83 -9.82 -32.85
N ALA A 48 1.28 -10.80 -33.63
CA ALA A 48 2.68 -11.03 -33.96
C ALA A 48 3.29 -9.85 -34.73
N LEU A 49 2.58 -9.34 -35.74
CA LEU A 49 3.03 -8.21 -36.56
C LEU A 49 3.13 -6.92 -35.74
N VAL A 50 2.14 -6.63 -34.91
CA VAL A 50 2.15 -5.46 -34.00
C VAL A 50 3.31 -5.57 -33.01
N THR A 51 3.49 -6.74 -32.40
CA THR A 51 4.60 -7.01 -31.46
C THR A 51 5.96 -6.86 -32.14
N SER A 52 6.08 -7.29 -33.40
CA SER A 52 7.32 -7.14 -34.17
C SER A 52 7.63 -5.69 -34.55
N LYS A 53 6.61 -4.82 -34.67
CA LYS A 53 6.79 -3.40 -35.01
C LYS A 53 6.99 -2.51 -33.79
N THR A 54 6.55 -2.93 -32.61
CA THR A 54 6.80 -2.20 -31.36
C THR A 54 8.28 -2.26 -31.00
N LYS A 55 8.89 -1.08 -30.81
CA LYS A 55 10.30 -0.97 -30.41
C LYS A 55 10.51 -1.60 -29.02
N PRO A 56 11.68 -2.23 -28.78
CA PRO A 56 11.99 -2.78 -27.47
C PRO A 56 12.08 -1.67 -26.42
N THR A 57 11.59 -1.96 -25.23
CA THR A 57 11.69 -1.09 -24.07
C THR A 57 12.56 -1.75 -23.02
N TYR A 58 13.49 -0.99 -22.47
CA TYR A 58 14.44 -1.41 -21.46
C TYR A 58 14.16 -0.68 -20.16
N LYS A 59 14.45 -1.33 -19.04
CA LYS A 59 14.29 -0.80 -17.69
C LYS A 59 15.63 -0.88 -16.96
N SER A 60 16.11 0.25 -16.45
CA SER A 60 17.21 0.30 -15.48
C SER A 60 16.65 0.61 -14.10
N SER A 61 17.28 0.06 -13.06
CA SER A 61 16.88 0.20 -11.67
C SER A 61 18.09 0.60 -10.83
N MET A 62 17.88 1.45 -9.84
CA MET A 62 18.87 1.91 -8.87
C MET A 62 18.24 1.85 -7.49
N GLN A 63 19.02 1.46 -6.47
CA GLN A 63 18.55 1.44 -5.08
C GLN A 63 19.29 2.47 -4.24
N LEU A 64 18.54 3.27 -3.50
CA LEU A 64 19.06 4.33 -2.63
C LEU A 64 18.62 4.07 -1.20
N LEU A 65 19.59 4.03 -0.28
CA LEU A 65 19.32 4.01 1.15
C LEU A 65 19.14 5.45 1.64
N VAL A 66 18.01 5.73 2.30
CA VAL A 66 17.72 7.04 2.87
C VAL A 66 17.61 6.90 4.39
N GLU A 67 18.70 7.20 5.09
CA GLU A 67 18.73 7.21 6.56
C GLU A 67 18.72 8.63 7.12
N PRO A 68 17.80 8.97 8.05
CA PRO A 68 17.98 10.14 8.90
C PRO A 68 19.11 9.86 9.91
N ASN A 69 20.28 10.46 9.71
CA ASN A 69 21.37 10.42 10.71
C ASN A 69 21.06 11.23 11.97
N TYR A 70 19.99 12.05 11.96
CA TYR A 70 19.52 12.74 13.16
C TYR A 70 18.61 11.83 13.97
N GLN A 71 19.20 10.85 14.65
CA GLN A 71 18.57 10.28 15.83
C GLN A 71 18.74 11.31 16.93
N GLY A 72 17.75 12.20 17.10
CA GLY A 72 17.63 12.96 18.34
C GLY A 72 17.62 11.93 19.46
N ARG A 73 18.74 11.82 20.20
CA ARG A 73 18.83 10.91 21.33
C ARG A 73 17.73 11.29 22.32
N GLN A 74 16.71 10.44 22.42
CA GLN A 74 15.88 10.30 23.63
C GLN A 74 16.68 9.59 24.72
N GLU A 75 17.94 9.99 24.96
CA GLU A 75 18.64 9.57 26.17
C GLU A 75 18.20 10.52 27.27
N GLY A 76 17.40 9.98 28.20
CA GLY A 76 16.90 10.67 29.37
C GLY A 76 18.02 11.40 30.11
N ILE A 77 18.00 12.71 29.99
CA ILE A 77 18.61 13.64 30.94
C ILE A 77 17.45 14.55 31.38
N GLY A 78 17.36 14.75 32.69
CA GLY A 78 16.19 15.25 33.41
C GLY A 78 15.43 16.42 32.79
N ALA A 79 14.16 16.48 33.17
CA ALA A 79 13.05 17.21 32.57
C ALA A 79 13.12 18.76 32.52
N ASP A 80 14.28 19.41 32.62
CA ASP A 80 14.35 20.89 32.73
C ASP A 80 15.18 21.61 31.65
N ASN A 81 15.81 20.91 30.70
CA ASN A 81 16.56 21.57 29.64
C ASN A 81 15.69 21.87 28.39
N GLN A 82 14.83 22.88 28.50
CA GLN A 82 14.05 23.49 27.41
C GLN A 82 14.88 24.18 26.31
N PHE A 83 16.22 24.15 26.39
CA PHE A 83 17.10 24.86 25.46
C PHE A 83 17.64 24.00 24.31
N LEU A 84 17.27 22.72 24.24
CA LEU A 84 17.50 21.95 23.03
C LEU A 84 16.39 22.30 22.04
N ILE A 85 16.77 23.04 21.00
CA ILE A 85 16.01 23.19 19.76
C ILE A 85 15.59 21.77 19.37
N GLU A 86 14.33 21.39 19.60
CA GLU A 86 13.79 20.13 19.11
C GLU A 86 13.57 20.31 17.60
N PRO A 87 14.41 19.75 16.72
CA PRO A 87 14.01 19.58 15.35
C PRO A 87 13.33 18.21 15.37
N ASN A 88 12.06 18.16 15.77
CA ASN A 88 11.22 16.99 15.49
C ASN A 88 10.96 16.93 13.98
N ILE A 89 12.05 16.80 13.21
CA ILE A 89 12.04 16.58 11.78
C ILE A 89 11.94 15.07 11.63
N GLN A 90 10.73 14.53 11.86
CA GLN A 90 10.39 13.26 11.25
C GLN A 90 10.53 13.49 9.74
N ILE A 91 11.59 12.95 9.15
CA ILE A 91 11.78 13.04 7.71
C ILE A 91 10.68 12.21 7.08
N ASP A 92 9.63 12.88 6.62
CA ASP A 92 8.55 12.26 5.89
C ASP A 92 9.11 11.69 4.56
N THR A 93 9.12 10.37 4.47
CA THR A 93 9.57 9.64 3.30
C THR A 93 8.76 10.00 2.05
N ALA A 94 7.49 10.40 2.21
CA ALA A 94 6.66 10.88 1.11
C ALA A 94 7.14 12.24 0.58
N THR A 95 7.66 13.12 1.45
CA THR A 95 8.24 14.40 1.05
C THR A 95 9.53 14.20 0.25
N GLN A 96 10.37 13.22 0.63
CA GLN A 96 11.59 12.88 -0.11
C GLN A 96 11.31 12.27 -1.49
N LEU A 97 10.29 11.40 -1.60
CA LEU A 97 9.82 10.83 -2.87
C LEU A 97 9.38 11.92 -3.87
N ASN A 98 8.65 12.93 -3.39
CA ASN A 98 8.20 14.04 -4.23
C ASN A 98 9.34 14.98 -4.64
N LEU A 99 10.38 15.13 -3.82
CA LEU A 99 11.55 15.94 -4.13
C LEU A 99 12.36 15.37 -5.30
N MET A 100 12.56 14.04 -5.36
CA MET A 100 13.24 13.39 -6.50
C MET A 100 12.47 13.58 -7.83
N GLN A 101 11.15 13.68 -7.76
CA GLN A 101 10.28 13.94 -8.93
C GLN A 101 10.06 15.43 -9.19
N SER A 102 10.71 16.32 -8.44
CA SER A 102 10.55 17.76 -8.60
C SER A 102 11.13 18.22 -9.93
N SER A 103 10.44 19.15 -10.58
CA SER A 103 10.82 19.64 -11.90
C SER A 103 12.22 20.26 -11.90
N GLY A 104 12.63 20.93 -10.82
CA GLY A 104 13.95 21.58 -10.75
C GLY A 104 15.12 20.60 -10.70
N LEU A 105 15.00 19.45 -10.02
CA LEU A 105 16.07 18.44 -9.99
C LEU A 105 16.13 17.64 -11.29
N ILE A 106 14.97 17.35 -11.89
CA ILE A 106 14.92 16.70 -13.20
C ILE A 106 15.48 17.65 -14.28
N GLU A 107 15.22 18.95 -14.21
CA GLU A 107 15.77 19.94 -15.13
C GLU A 107 17.30 19.98 -15.06
N GLN A 108 17.89 20.02 -13.85
CA GLN A 108 19.34 19.90 -13.68
C GLN A 108 19.92 18.59 -14.25
N ALA A 109 19.19 17.49 -14.12
CA ALA A 109 19.58 16.22 -14.73
C ALA A 109 19.48 16.25 -16.27
N VAL A 110 18.43 16.88 -16.83
CA VAL A 110 18.28 17.09 -18.28
C VAL A 110 19.41 17.95 -18.82
N ASP A 111 19.76 19.05 -18.15
CA ASP A 111 20.85 19.93 -18.56
C ASP A 111 22.20 19.18 -18.63
N LYS A 112 22.49 18.34 -17.63
CA LYS A 112 23.70 17.48 -17.63
C LYS A 112 23.68 16.41 -18.72
N LEU A 113 22.49 15.95 -19.15
CA LEU A 113 22.32 14.90 -20.17
C LEU A 113 22.13 15.45 -21.58
N GLN A 114 22.00 16.77 -21.74
CA GLN A 114 21.64 17.39 -23.01
C GLN A 114 22.71 17.22 -24.09
N SER A 115 23.98 17.06 -23.69
CA SER A 115 25.10 16.76 -24.61
C SER A 115 24.94 15.41 -25.30
N ASP A 116 24.45 14.42 -24.56
CA ASP A 116 24.35 13.03 -25.01
C ASP A 116 22.96 12.74 -25.60
N TYR A 117 21.92 13.44 -25.11
CA TYR A 117 20.53 13.24 -25.50
C TYR A 117 19.79 14.57 -25.71
N PRO A 118 19.98 15.27 -26.86
CA PRO A 118 19.47 16.62 -27.08
C PRO A 118 17.93 16.74 -27.16
N ASN A 119 17.23 15.63 -27.41
CA ASN A 119 15.76 15.59 -27.49
C ASN A 119 15.10 15.19 -26.15
N LEU A 120 15.88 14.97 -25.09
CA LEU A 120 15.36 14.56 -23.80
C LEU A 120 14.66 15.74 -23.11
N THR A 121 13.43 15.54 -22.65
CA THR A 121 12.65 16.58 -21.95
C THR A 121 12.32 16.16 -20.53
N VAL A 122 12.11 17.15 -19.65
CA VAL A 122 11.69 16.94 -18.25
C VAL A 122 10.41 16.08 -18.17
N ASN A 123 9.46 16.32 -19.08
CA ASN A 123 8.20 15.57 -19.13
C ASN A 123 8.38 14.12 -19.60
N GLU A 124 9.35 13.84 -20.47
CA GLU A 124 9.68 12.47 -20.87
C GLU A 124 10.21 11.71 -19.66
N ILE A 125 11.19 12.29 -18.93
CA ILE A 125 11.79 11.64 -17.75
C ILE A 125 10.74 11.39 -16.68
N LYS A 126 9.91 12.39 -16.35
CA LYS A 126 8.91 12.26 -15.29
C LYS A 126 7.87 11.17 -15.56
N LYS A 127 7.52 10.92 -16.82
CA LYS A 127 6.55 9.88 -17.20
C LYS A 127 7.14 8.47 -17.12
N SER A 128 8.43 8.32 -17.36
CA SER A 128 9.10 7.00 -17.39
C SER A 128 9.91 6.68 -16.13
N LEU A 129 9.99 7.62 -15.18
CA LEU A 129 10.60 7.44 -13.87
C LEU A 129 9.54 6.96 -12.86
N LEU A 130 9.79 5.80 -12.25
CA LEU A 130 8.96 5.23 -11.20
C LEU A 130 9.79 5.10 -9.92
N LEU A 131 9.23 5.52 -8.79
CA LEU A 131 9.87 5.39 -7.48
C LEU A 131 9.01 4.50 -6.58
N ASN A 132 9.61 3.44 -6.06
CA ASN A 132 8.95 2.49 -5.18
C ASN A 132 9.78 2.30 -3.90
N GLN A 133 9.12 2.36 -2.75
CA GLN A 133 9.76 2.01 -1.48
C GLN A 133 9.71 0.47 -1.33
N LEU A 134 10.86 -0.15 -1.11
CA LEU A 134 10.92 -1.59 -0.91
C LEU A 134 10.28 -1.96 0.42
N ARG A 135 9.49 -3.05 0.44
CA ARG A 135 8.85 -3.59 1.64
C ARG A 135 9.35 -5.00 1.90
N THR A 136 9.56 -5.35 3.16
CA THR A 136 9.93 -6.72 3.55
C THR A 136 8.72 -7.66 3.48
N LYS A 137 8.95 -8.89 3.01
CA LYS A 137 7.88 -9.90 2.80
C LYS A 137 7.26 -10.43 4.10
N GLU A 138 7.94 -10.27 5.23
CA GLU A 138 7.53 -10.88 6.51
C GLU A 138 6.57 -10.01 7.34
N ASP A 139 6.58 -8.67 7.20
CA ASP A 139 5.76 -7.78 8.06
C ASP A 139 5.17 -6.53 7.35
N ASP A 140 5.25 -6.42 6.01
CA ASP A 140 4.84 -5.23 5.24
C ASP A 140 5.48 -3.90 5.73
N LEU A 141 6.59 -4.01 6.49
CA LEU A 141 7.32 -2.87 7.00
C LEU A 141 8.05 -2.18 5.85
N ALA A 142 7.80 -0.88 5.72
CA ALA A 142 8.45 -0.04 4.73
C ALA A 142 9.93 0.08 5.08
N THR A 143 10.81 -0.43 4.21
CA THR A 143 12.26 -0.31 4.40
C THR A 143 12.71 1.12 4.11
N LYS A 144 13.93 1.48 4.53
CA LYS A 144 14.55 2.77 4.17
C LYS A 144 15.16 2.77 2.77
N ILE A 145 14.97 1.70 1.99
CA ILE A 145 15.55 1.55 0.66
C ILE A 145 14.49 1.91 -0.38
N PHE A 146 14.85 2.83 -1.26
CA PHE A 146 14.02 3.30 -2.37
C PHE A 146 14.59 2.77 -3.68
N GLN A 147 13.74 2.09 -4.44
CA GLN A 147 14.05 1.66 -5.79
C GLN A 147 13.55 2.72 -6.77
N VAL A 148 14.47 3.25 -7.56
CA VAL A 148 14.20 4.19 -8.64
C VAL A 148 14.37 3.45 -9.96
N ASP A 149 13.32 3.42 -10.75
CA ASP A 149 13.23 2.70 -12.00
C ASP A 149 13.05 3.69 -13.16
N TYR A 150 13.80 3.51 -14.24
CA TYR A 150 13.65 4.34 -15.44
C TYR A 150 13.54 3.48 -16.70
N THR A 151 12.53 3.79 -17.54
CA THR A 151 12.21 3.00 -18.74
C THR A 151 12.41 3.82 -20.02
N ALA A 152 13.17 3.30 -20.99
CA ALA A 152 13.37 3.94 -22.29
C ALA A 152 13.63 2.92 -23.41
N GLN A 153 13.72 3.40 -24.65
CA GLN A 153 13.96 2.55 -25.84
C GLN A 153 15.41 2.10 -26.01
N ASP A 154 16.34 2.71 -25.26
CA ASP A 154 17.78 2.45 -25.37
C ASP A 154 18.33 2.02 -24.00
N PRO A 155 18.98 0.84 -23.90
CA PRO A 155 19.52 0.34 -22.63
C PRO A 155 20.62 1.22 -22.05
N GLN A 156 21.44 1.88 -22.87
CA GLN A 156 22.49 2.78 -22.39
C GLN A 156 21.89 4.09 -21.87
N LYS A 157 20.91 4.64 -22.61
CA LYS A 157 20.12 5.81 -22.16
C LYS A 157 19.50 5.54 -20.80
N THR A 158 18.93 4.34 -20.57
CA THR A 158 18.28 4.06 -19.29
C THR A 158 19.23 4.14 -18.10
N GLN A 159 20.42 3.57 -18.23
CA GLN A 159 21.44 3.59 -17.19
C GLN A 159 21.96 5.01 -16.95
N LYS A 160 22.34 5.73 -18.02
CA LYS A 160 22.95 7.05 -17.92
C LYS A 160 22.00 8.10 -17.33
N VAL A 161 20.73 8.05 -17.71
CA VAL A 161 19.70 8.93 -17.14
C VAL A 161 19.56 8.69 -15.64
N LEU A 162 19.45 7.42 -15.24
CA LEU A 162 19.26 7.06 -13.84
C LEU A 162 20.49 7.38 -12.98
N GLU A 163 21.70 7.16 -13.51
CA GLU A 163 22.97 7.56 -12.91
C GLU A 163 23.02 9.07 -12.66
N THR A 164 22.66 9.85 -13.66
CA THR A 164 22.71 11.32 -13.58
C THR A 164 21.67 11.87 -12.61
N ILE A 165 20.45 11.31 -12.61
CA ILE A 165 19.42 11.65 -11.62
C ILE A 165 19.90 11.32 -10.20
N GLY A 166 20.54 10.15 -10.01
CA GLY A 166 21.16 9.78 -8.74
C GLY A 166 22.20 10.80 -8.30
N GLN A 167 23.13 11.18 -9.17
CA GLN A 167 24.18 12.16 -8.89
C GLN A 167 23.62 13.56 -8.55
N VAL A 168 22.70 14.09 -9.37
CA VAL A 168 22.08 15.41 -9.13
C VAL A 168 21.38 15.43 -7.78
N TYR A 169 20.71 14.34 -7.44
CA TYR A 169 20.00 14.26 -6.18
C TYR A 169 20.92 14.13 -4.96
N LEU A 170 22.01 13.35 -5.07
CA LEU A 170 23.05 13.28 -4.04
C LEU A 170 23.72 14.65 -3.84
N GLU A 171 24.05 15.36 -4.91
CA GLU A 171 24.60 16.72 -4.87
C GLU A 171 23.62 17.71 -4.20
N TYR A 172 22.34 17.66 -4.57
CA TYR A 172 21.31 18.51 -3.96
C TYR A 172 21.17 18.26 -2.46
N ASN A 173 21.15 17.00 -2.03
CA ASN A 173 21.07 16.65 -0.62
C ASN A 173 22.29 17.12 0.17
N GLN A 174 23.49 16.91 -0.38
CA GLN A 174 24.72 17.40 0.22
C GLN A 174 24.73 18.94 0.34
N GLN A 175 24.23 19.65 -0.68
CA GLN A 175 24.12 21.11 -0.66
C GLN A 175 23.08 21.60 0.37
N GLN A 176 21.90 20.98 0.42
CA GLN A 176 20.86 21.32 1.40
C GLN A 176 21.33 21.09 2.83
N GLN A 177 22.04 19.98 3.05
CA GLN A 177 22.63 19.68 4.34
C GLN A 177 23.69 20.71 4.74
N ASN A 178 24.65 21.00 3.86
CA ASN A 178 25.66 22.03 4.12
C ASN A 178 25.01 23.38 4.44
N SER A 179 23.93 23.74 3.73
CA SER A 179 23.17 24.96 4.02
C SER A 179 22.50 24.92 5.40
N ARG A 180 21.85 23.80 5.78
CA ARG A 180 21.21 23.63 7.10
C ARG A 180 22.23 23.67 8.24
N LEU A 181 23.36 22.99 8.09
CA LEU A 181 24.43 22.96 9.08
C LEU A 181 25.09 24.33 9.23
N GLN A 182 25.33 25.05 8.12
CA GLN A 182 25.86 26.43 8.17
C GLN A 182 24.88 27.38 8.86
N LYS A 183 23.57 27.30 8.55
CA LYS A 183 22.53 28.08 9.22
C LYS A 183 22.45 27.74 10.71
N GLY A 184 22.51 26.46 11.07
CA GLY A 184 22.55 25.99 12.46
C GLY A 184 23.76 26.53 13.21
N LEU A 185 24.96 26.43 12.63
CA LEU A 185 26.18 27.02 13.18
C LEU A 185 26.08 28.54 13.33
N GLN A 186 25.47 29.23 12.38
CA GLN A 186 25.27 30.68 12.47
C GLN A 186 24.43 31.04 13.70
N VAL A 187 23.31 30.34 13.91
CA VAL A 187 22.46 30.54 15.10
C VAL A 187 23.24 30.27 16.39
N VAL A 188 24.01 29.18 16.44
CA VAL A 188 24.85 28.86 17.61
C VAL A 188 25.92 29.95 17.84
N ARG A 189 26.57 30.46 16.79
CA ARG A 189 27.56 31.55 16.91
C ARG A 189 26.94 32.85 17.41
N GLU A 190 25.75 33.20 16.94
CA GLU A 190 25.02 34.38 17.41
C GLU A 190 24.68 34.25 18.91
N GLN A 191 24.27 33.05 19.35
CA GLN A 191 24.02 32.77 20.76
C GLN A 191 25.30 32.74 21.60
N LEU A 192 26.41 32.23 21.06
CA LEU A 192 27.73 32.26 21.71
C LEU A 192 28.21 33.68 21.94
N SER A 193 28.03 34.59 20.98
CA SER A 193 28.37 36.00 21.13
C SER A 193 27.59 36.62 22.29
N LYS A 194 26.27 36.41 22.33
CA LYS A 194 25.40 36.92 23.40
C LYS A 194 25.76 36.33 24.78
N ALA A 195 25.99 35.02 24.85
CA ALA A 195 26.39 34.36 26.09
C ALA A 195 27.76 34.86 26.59
N SER A 196 28.71 35.07 25.68
CA SER A 196 30.02 35.64 26.02
C SER A 196 29.90 37.08 26.53
N GLU A 197 29.06 37.92 25.92
CA GLU A 197 28.76 39.27 26.42
C GLU A 197 28.12 39.25 27.81
N GLU A 198 27.17 38.34 28.07
CA GLU A 198 26.54 38.16 29.38
C GLU A 198 27.53 37.73 30.47
N VAL A 199 28.43 36.78 30.15
CA VAL A 199 29.53 36.36 31.06
C VAL A 199 30.44 37.55 31.34
N ASN A 200 30.92 38.25 30.31
CA ASN A 200 31.81 39.40 30.45
C ASN A 200 31.17 40.52 31.29
N ALA A 201 29.89 40.81 31.07
CA ALA A 201 29.14 41.79 31.85
C ALA A 201 29.02 41.37 33.33
N SER A 202 28.72 40.10 33.58
CA SER A 202 28.60 39.54 34.93
C SER A 202 29.93 39.52 35.68
N GLU A 203 31.02 39.14 35.02
CA GLU A 203 32.39 39.20 35.56
C GLU A 203 32.80 40.64 35.87
N THR A 204 32.53 41.57 34.95
CA THR A 204 32.81 43.00 35.15
C THR A 204 32.03 43.55 36.35
N ASN A 205 30.76 43.16 36.50
CA ASN A 205 29.94 43.57 37.65
C ASN A 205 30.47 43.00 38.96
N LEU A 206 30.90 41.73 38.98
CA LEU A 206 31.53 41.11 40.15
C LEU A 206 32.85 41.78 40.50
N GLN A 207 33.71 42.06 39.51
CA GLN A 207 34.97 42.78 39.71
C GLN A 207 34.72 44.20 40.23
N ARG A 208 33.75 44.92 39.67
CA ARG A 208 33.37 46.27 40.12
C ARG A 208 32.86 46.24 41.56
N PHE A 209 32.05 45.25 41.92
CA PHE A 209 31.57 45.05 43.29
C PHE A 209 32.74 44.80 44.26
N ARG A 210 33.63 43.85 43.93
CA ARG A 210 34.83 43.54 44.72
C ARG A 210 35.75 44.75 44.89
N ARG A 211 36.00 45.50 43.81
CA ARG A 211 36.83 46.71 43.83
C ARG A 211 36.20 47.84 44.64
N ASN A 212 34.91 48.13 44.44
CA ASN A 212 34.24 49.24 45.11
C ASN A 212 34.08 49.01 46.62
N GLN A 213 33.92 47.75 47.03
CA GLN A 213 33.75 47.38 48.44
C GLN A 213 35.06 46.91 49.09
N ASN A 214 36.17 46.88 48.34
CA ASN A 214 37.46 46.30 48.76
C ASN A 214 37.34 44.86 49.32
N LEU A 215 36.44 44.06 48.73
CA LEU A 215 36.18 42.69 49.14
C LEU A 215 36.86 41.71 48.18
N ILE A 216 37.56 40.71 48.70
CA ILE A 216 38.11 39.61 47.89
C ILE A 216 37.13 38.44 47.92
N ASP A 217 36.83 37.97 49.13
CA ASP A 217 35.82 36.95 49.42
C ASP A 217 34.92 37.44 50.58
N PRO A 218 33.71 37.95 50.27
CA PRO A 218 32.81 38.51 51.26
C PRO A 218 32.39 37.52 52.36
N GLU A 219 32.24 36.22 52.05
CA GLU A 219 31.82 35.21 53.03
C GLU A 219 32.93 34.93 54.04
N SER A 220 34.16 34.71 53.56
CA SER A 220 35.33 34.51 54.43
C SER A 220 35.61 35.73 55.31
N GLN A 221 35.47 36.94 54.78
CA GLN A 221 35.68 38.17 55.54
C GLN A 221 34.59 38.41 56.59
N ALA A 222 33.31 38.16 56.28
CA ALA A 222 32.22 38.25 57.26
C ALA A 222 32.45 37.31 58.44
N LYS A 223 32.85 36.07 58.15
CA LYS A 223 33.15 35.07 59.17
C LYS A 223 34.34 35.46 60.05
N ALA A 224 35.42 35.96 59.46
CA ALA A 224 36.59 36.42 60.22
C ALA A 224 36.25 37.59 61.16
N LEU A 225 35.36 38.50 60.75
CA LEU A 225 34.87 39.59 61.59
C LEU A 225 33.97 39.08 62.73
N GLU A 226 33.10 38.11 62.46
CA GLU A 226 32.27 37.46 63.49
C GLU A 226 33.13 36.73 64.53
N ASP A 227 34.13 35.97 64.09
CA ASP A 227 35.10 35.31 64.96
C ASP A 227 35.89 36.33 65.82
N SER A 228 36.26 37.47 65.22
CA SER A 228 36.92 38.58 65.94
C SER A 228 35.99 39.22 66.97
N LEU A 229 34.70 39.43 66.63
CA LEU A 229 33.71 39.96 67.57
C LEU A 229 33.51 39.00 68.75
N ASN A 230 33.35 37.71 68.48
CA ASN A 230 33.22 36.69 69.52
C ASN A 230 34.43 36.69 70.47
N THR A 231 35.64 36.81 69.92
CA THR A 231 36.88 36.93 70.71
C THR A 231 36.86 38.18 71.60
N ILE A 232 36.51 39.34 71.04
CA ILE A 232 36.44 40.61 71.81
C ILE A 232 35.36 40.56 72.88
N GLU A 233 34.19 39.98 72.59
CA GLU A 233 33.13 39.80 73.59
C GLU A 233 33.57 38.89 74.73
N GLN A 234 34.29 37.80 74.44
CA GLN A 234 34.87 36.92 75.46
C GLN A 234 35.90 37.66 76.33
N ASP A 235 36.84 38.38 75.71
CA ASP A 235 37.83 39.20 76.40
C ASP A 235 37.19 40.26 77.29
N ARG A 236 36.11 40.88 76.79
CA ARG A 236 35.36 41.90 77.53
C ARG A 236 34.63 41.30 78.72
N ARG A 237 33.98 40.14 78.55
CA ARG A 237 33.34 39.39 79.66
C ARG A 237 34.36 38.98 80.71
N ALA A 238 35.53 38.48 80.30
CA ALA A 238 36.62 38.14 81.22
C ALA A 238 37.15 39.36 81.97
N THR A 239 37.40 40.47 81.26
CA THR A 239 37.85 41.75 81.84
C THR A 239 36.83 42.29 82.84
N ARG A 240 35.53 42.22 82.53
CA ARG A 240 34.44 42.61 83.44
C ARG A 240 34.39 41.73 84.68
N SER A 241 34.58 40.43 84.54
CA SER A 241 34.65 39.51 85.68
C SER A 241 35.81 39.88 86.62
N GLN A 242 37.01 40.11 86.08
CA GLN A 242 38.17 40.57 86.84
C GLN A 242 37.92 41.93 87.49
N TYR A 243 37.22 42.84 86.81
CA TYR A 243 36.88 44.15 87.34
C TYR A 243 35.92 44.04 88.53
N GLN A 244 34.90 43.19 88.45
CA GLN A 244 33.97 42.93 89.56
C GLN A 244 34.68 42.24 90.74
N GLU A 245 35.59 41.31 90.47
CA GLU A 245 36.43 40.68 91.50
C GLU A 245 37.31 41.72 92.21
N ALA A 246 37.94 42.62 91.45
CA ALA A 246 38.75 43.70 92.01
C ALA A 246 37.90 44.69 92.83
N LEU A 247 36.68 45.04 92.38
CA LEU A 247 35.74 45.87 93.15
C LEU A 247 35.31 45.19 94.46
N ALA A 248 34.99 43.89 94.42
CA ALA A 248 34.63 43.13 95.60
C ALA A 248 35.81 43.05 96.59
N ARG A 249 37.02 42.81 96.08
CA ARG A 249 38.26 42.83 96.87
C ARG A 249 38.53 44.19 97.49
N GLN A 250 38.33 45.27 96.73
CA GLN A 250 38.44 46.63 97.25
C GLN A 250 37.45 46.86 98.40
N LYS A 251 36.17 46.47 98.23
CA LYS A 251 35.15 46.61 99.27
C LYS A 251 35.52 45.84 100.53
N PHE A 252 35.97 44.59 100.38
CA PHE A 252 36.43 43.75 101.49
C PHE A 252 37.63 44.39 102.22
N LEU A 253 38.63 44.89 101.48
CA LEU A 253 39.79 45.58 102.07
C LEU A 253 39.37 46.88 102.79
N GLN A 254 38.41 47.64 102.24
CA GLN A 254 37.86 48.84 102.89
C GLN A 254 37.11 48.53 104.19
N GLU A 255 36.31 47.46 104.21
CA GLU A 255 35.60 46.99 105.40
C GLU A 255 36.57 46.55 106.50
N GLN A 256 37.65 45.84 106.17
CA GLN A 256 38.67 45.44 107.14
C GLN A 256 39.47 46.62 107.71
N LEU A 257 39.76 47.64 106.89
CA LEU A 257 40.51 48.83 107.32
C LEU A 257 39.64 49.83 108.10
N ASN A 258 38.31 49.67 108.16
CA ASN A 258 37.34 50.59 108.78
C ASN A 258 37.55 52.08 108.39
N ARG A 259 38.23 52.36 107.27
CA ARG A 259 38.67 53.71 106.87
C ARG A 259 38.72 53.84 105.35
N SER A 260 38.64 55.09 104.87
CA SER A 260 38.63 55.40 103.44
C SER A 260 40.01 55.18 102.79
N PRO A 261 40.06 54.80 101.49
CA PRO A 261 41.28 54.61 100.71
C PRO A 261 42.25 55.79 100.74
N GLN A 262 41.70 57.01 100.74
CA GLN A 262 42.49 58.25 100.73
C GLN A 262 43.20 58.45 102.07
N ASN A 263 42.55 58.11 103.18
CA ASN A 263 43.16 58.20 104.51
C ASN A 263 44.23 57.11 104.70
N ALA A 264 44.00 55.89 104.19
CA ALA A 264 44.99 54.81 104.26
C ALA A 264 46.29 55.13 103.49
N LEU A 265 46.19 55.75 102.30
CA LEU A 265 47.36 56.17 101.51
C LEU A 265 48.18 57.27 102.19
N VAL A 266 47.48 58.23 102.80
CA VAL A 266 48.08 59.37 103.52
C VAL A 266 48.79 58.87 104.78
N THR A 267 48.14 58.03 105.57
CA THR A 267 48.73 57.46 106.79
C THR A 267 49.85 56.46 106.48
N SER A 268 49.77 55.69 105.37
CA SER A 268 50.85 54.79 104.92
C SER A 268 52.12 55.58 104.60
N ARG A 269 52.00 56.68 103.82
CA ARG A 269 53.12 57.58 103.52
C ARG A 269 53.72 58.23 104.76
N LEU A 270 52.90 58.61 105.74
CA LEU A 270 53.36 59.16 107.01
C LEU A 270 54.13 58.12 107.84
N SER A 271 53.60 56.90 107.94
CA SER A 271 54.23 55.81 108.69
C SER A 271 55.59 55.38 108.10
N GLN A 272 55.80 55.55 106.78
CA GLN A 272 57.08 55.28 106.12
C GLN A 272 58.13 56.39 106.34
N SER A 273 57.75 57.57 106.82
CA SER A 273 58.71 58.65 107.09
C SER A 273 59.51 58.37 108.36
N THR A 274 60.79 58.05 108.19
CA THR A 274 61.73 57.81 109.31
C THR A 274 61.81 59.01 110.27
N ARG A 275 61.69 60.23 109.73
CA ARG A 275 61.74 61.47 110.52
C ARG A 275 60.45 61.66 111.34
N TYR A 276 59.30 61.33 110.75
CA TYR A 276 58.01 61.37 111.45
C TYR A 276 57.97 60.37 112.60
N GLN A 277 58.40 59.12 112.36
CA GLN A 277 58.50 58.12 113.43
C GLN A 277 59.54 58.48 114.50
N GLY A 278 60.68 59.06 114.10
CA GLY A 278 61.70 59.56 115.04
C GLY A 278 61.15 60.63 115.98
N LEU A 279 60.44 61.63 115.44
CA LEU A 279 59.80 62.69 116.23
C LEU A 279 58.70 62.14 117.15
N LEU A 280 57.87 61.19 116.68
CA LEU A 280 56.88 60.53 117.54
C LEU A 280 57.52 59.82 118.73
N ASN A 281 58.62 59.09 118.50
CA ASN A 281 59.35 58.41 119.58
C ASN A 281 59.99 59.42 120.56
N GLU A 282 60.53 60.53 120.07
CA GLU A 282 61.05 61.60 120.94
C GLU A 282 59.96 62.26 121.76
N ILE A 283 58.80 62.56 121.15
CA ILE A 283 57.63 63.10 121.85
C ILE A 283 57.18 62.13 122.92
N GLN A 284 57.03 60.83 122.63
CA GLN A 284 56.64 59.84 123.64
C GLN A 284 57.65 59.77 124.81
N LYS A 285 58.95 59.83 124.54
CA LYS A 285 59.98 59.89 125.58
C LYS A 285 59.85 61.16 126.43
N THR A 286 59.63 62.31 125.79
CA THR A 286 59.44 63.59 126.48
C THR A 286 58.12 63.61 127.26
N GLU A 287 57.03 63.04 126.75
CA GLU A 287 55.75 62.89 127.47
C GLU A 287 55.92 61.99 128.70
N LEU A 288 56.65 60.89 128.58
CA LEU A 288 56.93 60.00 129.69
C LEU A 288 57.80 60.67 130.76
N ALA A 289 58.86 61.40 130.34
CA ALA A 289 59.71 62.17 131.24
C ALA A 289 58.93 63.29 131.94
N LEU A 290 58.08 64.02 131.20
CA LEU A 290 57.19 65.05 131.73
C LEU A 290 56.20 64.46 132.74
N ALA A 291 55.59 63.31 132.43
CA ALA A 291 54.67 62.63 133.33
C ALA A 291 55.37 62.18 134.63
N GLN A 292 56.61 61.71 134.55
CA GLN A 292 57.41 61.33 135.72
C GLN A 292 57.79 62.53 136.60
N GLU A 293 58.20 63.66 136.00
CA GLU A 293 58.53 64.88 136.74
C GLU A 293 57.29 65.53 137.37
N ARG A 294 56.14 65.51 136.69
CA ARG A 294 54.85 65.99 137.23
C ARG A 294 54.32 65.18 138.41
N LEU A 295 54.78 63.94 138.61
CA LEU A 295 54.46 63.18 139.83
C LEU A 295 55.20 63.71 141.07
N ARG A 296 56.27 64.49 140.87
CA ARG A 296 57.16 64.96 141.95
C ARG A 296 57.13 66.47 142.14
N PHE A 297 56.83 67.22 141.09
CA PHE A 297 56.83 68.68 141.10
C PHE A 297 55.58 69.26 140.43
N THR A 298 55.18 70.46 140.85
CA THR A 298 54.05 71.21 140.27
C THR A 298 54.46 71.91 138.96
N ASP A 299 53.48 72.22 138.11
CA ASP A 299 53.69 72.73 136.74
C ASP A 299 54.46 74.07 136.65
N GLU A 300 54.67 74.77 137.77
CA GLU A 300 55.40 76.05 137.84
C GLU A 300 56.92 75.86 138.01
N THR A 301 57.41 74.61 138.13
CA THR A 301 58.84 74.35 138.26
C THR A 301 59.59 74.49 136.93
N PRO A 302 60.81 75.06 136.94
CA PRO A 302 61.58 75.31 135.71
C PRO A 302 61.80 74.06 134.85
N ASN A 303 62.04 72.90 135.47
CA ASN A 303 62.28 71.65 134.76
C ASN A 303 61.02 71.12 134.06
N VAL A 304 59.84 71.23 134.69
CA VAL A 304 58.56 70.84 134.09
C VAL A 304 58.21 71.79 132.95
N GLN A 305 58.40 73.11 133.13
CA GLN A 305 58.21 74.10 132.07
C GLN A 305 59.14 73.85 130.89
N GLN A 306 60.41 73.54 131.13
CA GLN A 306 61.38 73.25 130.06
C GLN A 306 60.99 72.00 129.26
N LEU A 307 60.57 70.92 129.93
CA LEU A 307 60.07 69.71 129.25
C LEU A 307 58.75 69.97 128.51
N GLN A 308 57.89 70.84 129.04
CA GLN A 308 56.62 71.22 128.41
C GLN A 308 56.84 72.09 127.16
N GLU A 309 57.76 73.06 127.21
CA GLU A 309 58.20 73.81 126.04
C GLU A 309 58.88 72.91 125.01
N GLN A 310 59.70 71.96 125.47
CA GLN A 310 60.34 70.99 124.59
C GLN A 310 59.30 70.11 123.88
N LEU A 311 58.28 69.63 124.62
CA LEU A 311 57.15 68.88 124.07
C LEU A 311 56.40 69.69 123.00
N GLU A 312 56.03 70.93 123.30
CA GLU A 312 55.32 71.81 122.37
C GLU A 312 56.15 72.09 121.11
N SER A 313 57.46 72.30 121.28
CA SER A 313 58.38 72.47 120.15
C SER A 313 58.44 71.21 119.26
N GLN A 314 58.49 70.03 119.86
CA GLN A 314 58.51 68.75 119.14
C GLN A 314 57.17 68.50 118.43
N LYS A 315 56.03 68.79 119.07
CA LYS A 315 54.69 68.70 118.45
C LYS A 315 54.57 69.64 117.25
N LYS A 316 55.11 70.86 117.33
CA LYS A 316 55.15 71.81 116.22
C LYS A 316 56.04 71.32 115.07
N LEU A 317 57.19 70.73 115.38
CA LEU A 317 58.07 70.10 114.38
C LEU A 317 57.41 68.89 113.70
N LEU A 318 56.67 68.08 114.46
CA LEU A 318 55.89 66.95 113.93
C LEU A 318 54.83 67.43 112.93
N GLN A 319 54.06 68.47 113.27
CA GLN A 319 53.07 69.08 112.37
C GLN A 319 53.70 69.63 111.09
N GLN A 320 54.88 70.24 111.19
CA GLN A 320 55.61 70.74 110.02
C GLN A 320 56.08 69.58 109.11
N GLU A 321 56.46 68.44 109.68
CA GLU A 321 56.85 67.25 108.92
C GLU A 321 55.66 66.55 108.25
N VAL A 322 54.49 66.53 108.88
CA VAL A 322 53.23 66.08 108.25
C VAL A 322 52.92 66.92 107.00
N GLY A 323 53.00 68.25 107.11
CA GLY A 323 52.79 69.14 105.97
C GLY A 323 53.82 68.96 104.84
N ARG A 324 55.09 68.66 105.19
CA ARG A 324 56.16 68.42 104.22
C ARG A 324 56.01 67.10 103.46
N THR A 325 55.59 66.04 104.16
CA THR A 325 55.45 64.68 103.60
C THR A 325 54.18 64.51 102.78
N LEU A 326 53.10 65.20 103.12
CA LEU A 326 51.80 65.09 102.44
C LEU A 326 51.57 66.10 101.31
N GLY A 327 52.34 67.20 101.28
CA GLY A 327 52.19 68.29 100.31
C GLY A 327 50.95 69.16 100.56
N VAL A 328 50.97 70.38 100.02
CA VAL A 328 50.02 71.48 100.33
C VAL A 328 48.54 71.13 100.10
N GLN A 329 48.23 70.20 99.19
CA GLN A 329 46.86 69.80 98.85
C GLN A 329 46.21 68.80 99.83
N SER A 330 46.98 68.12 100.66
CA SER A 330 46.48 67.06 101.55
C SER A 330 46.18 67.55 102.98
N ASN A 331 46.54 68.80 103.29
CA ASN A 331 46.48 69.37 104.65
C ASN A 331 45.05 69.62 105.16
N SER A 332 44.04 69.69 104.29
CA SER A 332 42.65 69.99 104.68
C SER A 332 41.89 68.81 105.28
N VAL A 333 42.40 67.58 105.17
CA VAL A 333 41.75 66.36 105.69
C VAL A 333 42.19 66.04 107.12
N PHE A 334 43.34 66.59 107.55
CA PHE A 334 43.97 66.29 108.84
C PHE A 334 43.60 67.28 109.97
N SER A 335 42.70 68.24 109.72
CA SER A 335 42.31 69.28 110.70
C SER A 335 41.23 68.84 111.71
N SER A 336 40.86 67.56 111.75
CA SER A 336 39.95 67.00 112.75
C SER A 336 40.70 66.60 114.03
N GLN A 337 40.19 67.06 115.17
CA GLN A 337 40.74 67.12 116.54
C GLN A 337 41.13 65.77 117.21
N GLU A 338 41.51 64.73 116.48
CA GLU A 338 42.03 63.48 117.07
C GLU A 338 43.53 63.56 117.38
N PRO A 339 44.03 62.89 118.43
CA PRO A 339 45.44 62.93 118.81
C PRO A 339 46.32 62.30 117.71
N LEU A 340 47.14 63.13 117.05
CA LEU A 340 48.16 62.76 116.04
C LEU A 340 49.10 61.62 116.49
N LEU A 341 49.18 61.40 117.80
CA LEU A 341 49.98 60.36 118.46
C LEU A 341 49.41 58.94 118.25
N GLU A 342 48.09 58.77 118.11
CA GLU A 342 47.46 57.45 117.91
C GLU A 342 47.38 57.04 116.43
N GLN A 343 47.43 58.00 115.49
CA GLN A 343 47.30 57.72 114.06
C GLN A 343 48.60 57.29 113.37
N GLY A 344 49.75 57.40 114.04
CA GLY A 344 51.07 57.15 113.44
C GLY A 344 51.57 55.69 113.45
N GLN A 345 50.87 54.78 114.12
CA GLN A 345 51.29 53.39 114.28
C GLN A 345 50.34 52.44 113.55
N PHE A 346 50.63 52.16 112.27
CA PHE A 346 50.09 50.96 111.64
C PHE A 346 50.87 49.74 112.13
N GLY A 347 50.16 48.66 112.46
CA GLY A 347 50.79 47.33 112.48
C GLY A 347 51.23 46.95 111.06
N GLU A 348 52.23 46.08 110.91
CA GLU A 348 52.67 45.58 109.59
C GLU A 348 51.51 45.05 108.74
N ILE A 349 50.46 44.53 109.38
CA ILE A 349 49.24 44.01 108.75
C ILE A 349 48.45 45.14 108.05
N ASP A 350 48.27 46.30 108.69
CA ASP A 350 47.50 47.40 108.13
C ASP A 350 48.23 48.10 106.98
N LEU A 351 49.56 48.19 107.05
CA LEU A 351 50.39 48.73 105.97
C LEU A 351 50.32 47.84 104.72
N ASN A 352 50.32 46.52 104.92
CA ASN A 352 50.15 45.54 103.85
C ASN A 352 48.75 45.63 103.22
N LEU A 353 47.69 45.75 104.03
CA LEU A 353 46.32 45.92 103.54
C LEU A 353 46.14 47.24 102.77
N ALA A 354 46.74 48.34 103.24
CA ALA A 354 46.73 49.62 102.54
C ALA A 354 47.45 49.56 101.19
N THR A 355 48.59 48.85 101.11
CA THR A 355 49.34 48.64 99.86
C THR A 355 48.51 47.81 98.88
N GLN A 356 47.91 46.70 99.32
CA GLN A 356 47.02 45.88 98.50
C GLN A 356 45.80 46.65 98.00
N LEU A 357 45.28 47.59 98.79
CA LEU A 357 44.16 48.44 98.39
C LEU A 357 44.57 49.38 97.24
N VAL A 358 45.73 50.02 97.31
CA VAL A 358 46.26 50.90 96.25
C VAL A 358 46.56 50.11 94.97
N GLU A 359 47.13 48.92 95.09
CA GLU A 359 47.33 47.99 93.97
C GLU A 359 46.00 47.61 93.33
N THR A 360 45.00 47.24 94.14
CA THR A 360 43.66 46.88 93.66
C THR A 360 42.99 48.07 92.97
N GLN A 361 43.14 49.30 93.47
CA GLN A 361 42.63 50.51 92.81
C GLN A 361 43.28 50.75 91.45
N THR A 362 44.60 50.51 91.35
CA THR A 362 45.33 50.62 90.08
C THR A 362 44.84 49.58 89.07
N ILE A 363 44.60 48.34 89.54
CA ILE A 363 44.00 47.26 88.74
C ILE A 363 42.59 47.64 88.26
N ILE A 364 41.75 48.21 89.12
CA ILE A 364 40.39 48.67 88.77
C ILE A 364 40.44 49.71 87.63
N VAL A 365 41.33 50.70 87.71
CA VAL A 365 41.48 51.73 86.67
C VAL A 365 42.01 51.13 85.37
N ALA A 366 42.97 50.21 85.44
CA ALA A 366 43.50 49.55 84.25
C ALA A 366 42.44 48.66 83.57
N LEU A 367 41.66 47.90 84.35
CA LEU A 367 40.60 47.04 83.84
C LEU A 367 39.43 47.84 83.27
N SER A 368 39.06 48.99 83.86
CA SER A 368 38.01 49.84 83.30
C SER A 368 38.42 50.48 81.98
N ALA A 369 39.66 50.97 81.86
CA ALA A 369 40.20 51.48 80.61
C ALA A 369 40.27 50.37 79.53
N ARG A 370 40.62 49.13 79.94
CA ARG A 370 40.57 47.98 79.05
C ARG A 370 39.14 47.62 78.61
N ASP A 371 38.14 47.64 79.50
CA ASP A 371 36.73 47.40 79.11
C ASP A 371 36.23 48.46 78.12
N GLN A 372 36.58 49.74 78.32
CA GLN A 372 36.20 50.82 77.42
C GLN A 372 36.79 50.64 76.01
N THR A 373 38.09 50.34 75.92
CA THR A 373 38.74 50.10 74.62
C THR A 373 38.19 48.84 73.92
N LEU A 374 37.89 47.78 74.67
CA LEU A 374 37.22 46.60 74.12
C LEU A 374 35.79 46.93 73.67
N ALA A 375 35.05 47.76 74.41
CA ALA A 375 33.71 48.20 74.04
C ALA A 375 33.68 49.02 72.74
N GLU A 376 34.67 49.91 72.55
CA GLU A 376 34.83 50.67 71.32
C GLU A 376 35.11 49.75 70.13
N LYS A 377 36.05 48.81 70.28
CA LYS A 377 36.34 47.79 69.25
C LYS A 377 35.13 46.92 68.95
N GLU A 378 34.40 46.49 69.96
CA GLU A 378 33.16 45.70 69.80
C GLU A 378 32.13 46.48 68.98
N ASN A 379 31.91 47.75 69.30
CA ASN A 379 30.97 48.61 68.56
C ASN A 379 31.41 48.84 67.11
N GLN A 380 32.71 49.02 66.87
CA GLN A 380 33.27 49.13 65.52
C GLN A 380 33.04 47.85 64.72
N LEU A 381 33.36 46.68 65.29
CA LEU A 381 33.13 45.38 64.66
C LEU A 381 31.64 45.12 64.40
N ARG A 382 30.75 45.42 65.36
CA ARG A 382 29.30 45.31 65.17
C ARG A 382 28.80 46.19 64.03
N ALA A 383 29.30 47.43 63.93
CA ALA A 383 28.94 48.35 62.84
C ALA A 383 29.44 47.86 61.48
N GLU A 384 30.62 47.23 61.43
CA GLU A 384 31.18 46.64 60.22
C GLU A 384 30.40 45.39 59.80
N ILE A 385 30.15 44.45 60.72
CA ILE A 385 29.33 43.24 60.50
C ILE A 385 27.93 43.60 59.99
N LYS A 386 27.30 44.67 60.50
CA LYS A 386 25.98 45.11 60.04
C LYS A 386 25.94 45.50 58.56
N ARG A 387 27.08 45.81 57.94
CA ARG A 387 27.17 46.10 56.50
C ARG A 387 27.22 44.85 55.63
N PHE A 388 27.64 43.70 56.16
CA PHE A 388 27.84 42.47 55.38
C PHE A 388 26.55 41.78 54.89
N PRO A 389 25.43 41.69 55.64
CA PRO A 389 24.22 41.02 55.14
C PRO A 389 23.72 41.50 53.76
N PRO A 390 23.57 42.81 53.47
CA PRO A 390 23.18 43.25 52.12
C PRO A 390 24.27 43.00 51.07
N LEU A 391 25.56 43.03 51.45
CA LEU A 391 26.68 42.72 50.56
C LEU A 391 26.70 41.24 50.18
N LEU A 392 26.47 40.35 51.15
CA LEU A 392 26.34 38.90 50.95
C LEU A 392 25.11 38.56 50.11
N ALA A 393 23.96 39.22 50.35
CA ALA A 393 22.77 39.02 49.53
C ALA A 393 23.02 39.39 48.06
N TYR A 394 23.75 40.49 47.81
CA TYR A 394 24.12 40.89 46.45
C TYR A 394 25.14 39.94 45.82
N TYR A 395 26.16 39.51 46.58
CA TYR A 395 27.15 38.53 46.14
C TYR A 395 26.51 37.19 45.78
N ASN A 396 25.63 36.67 46.65
CA ASN A 396 24.90 35.41 46.46
C ASN A 396 23.84 35.46 45.37
N ARG A 397 23.51 36.65 44.86
CA ARG A 397 22.70 36.83 43.65
C ARG A 397 23.54 36.79 42.38
N ILE A 398 24.68 37.46 42.37
CA ILE A 398 25.53 37.57 41.18
C ILE A 398 26.33 36.30 40.92
N MET A 399 26.80 35.63 41.97
CA MET A 399 27.67 34.47 41.81
C MET A 399 26.97 33.30 41.08
N PRO A 400 25.74 32.89 41.44
CA PRO A 400 25.01 31.88 40.69
C PRO A 400 24.66 32.33 39.27
N GLN A 401 24.34 33.62 39.07
CA GLN A 401 24.06 34.17 37.74
C GLN A 401 25.29 34.07 36.83
N LEU A 402 26.49 34.36 37.37
CA LEU A 402 27.75 34.18 36.66
C LEU A 402 28.02 32.71 36.34
N GLN A 403 27.80 31.79 37.29
CA GLN A 403 27.94 30.34 37.06
C GLN A 403 27.01 29.86 35.96
N PHE A 404 25.72 30.21 36.03
CA PHE A 404 24.73 29.88 35.00
C PHE A 404 25.14 30.40 33.62
N SER A 405 25.60 31.66 33.53
CA SER A 405 26.06 32.23 32.25
C SER A 405 27.29 31.50 31.69
N ARG A 406 28.22 31.05 32.55
CA ARG A 406 29.41 30.26 32.16
C ARG A 406 29.04 28.86 31.70
N GLU A 407 28.17 28.17 32.44
CA GLU A 407 27.66 26.84 32.07
C GLU A 407 26.96 26.89 30.72
N ARG A 408 26.10 27.89 30.50
CA ARG A 408 25.44 28.12 29.20
C ARG A 408 26.45 28.36 28.08
N LEU A 409 27.50 29.16 28.32
CA LEU A 409 28.56 29.39 27.33
C LEU A 409 29.31 28.09 27.00
N GLU A 410 29.65 27.28 28.01
CA GLU A 410 30.30 25.98 27.82
C GLU A 410 29.43 25.00 27.04
N GLU A 411 28.13 24.92 27.36
CA GLU A 411 27.17 24.10 26.62
C GLU A 411 27.09 24.51 25.15
N LEU A 412 27.01 25.82 24.87
CA LEU A 412 26.99 26.34 23.51
C LEU A 412 28.31 26.06 22.76
N LEU A 413 29.46 26.14 23.42
CA LEU A 413 30.77 25.82 22.82
C LEU A 413 30.86 24.32 22.48
N ARG A 414 30.37 23.46 23.38
CA ARG A 414 30.27 22.01 23.12
C ARG A 414 29.30 21.72 21.97
N ALA A 415 28.17 22.43 21.92
CA ALA A 415 27.22 22.32 20.82
C ALA A 415 27.87 22.73 19.49
N GLU A 416 28.61 23.85 19.45
CA GLU A 416 29.35 24.28 18.26
C GLU A 416 30.39 23.23 17.83
N GLN A 417 31.19 22.71 18.77
CA GLN A 417 32.17 21.65 18.48
C GLN A 417 31.52 20.39 17.92
N LYS A 418 30.39 19.94 18.48
CA LYS A 418 29.63 18.79 17.97
C LYS A 418 29.13 19.05 16.55
N LEU A 419 28.52 20.21 16.28
CA LEU A 419 28.09 20.57 14.92
C LEU A 419 29.26 20.62 13.94
N ARG A 420 30.43 21.14 14.35
CA ARG A 420 31.65 21.12 13.53
C ARG A 420 32.18 19.72 13.29
N GLN A 421 32.10 18.84 14.28
CA GLN A 421 32.50 17.45 14.13
C GLN A 421 31.56 16.71 13.16
N GLU A 422 30.26 17.00 13.19
CA GLU A 422 29.29 16.46 12.23
C GLU A 422 29.54 16.98 10.80
N LEU A 423 29.95 18.24 10.66
CA LEU A 423 30.43 18.78 9.37
C LEU A 423 31.67 18.05 8.87
N ALA A 424 32.63 17.77 9.76
CA ALA A 424 33.87 17.05 9.39
C ALA A 424 33.61 15.56 9.07
N LYS A 425 32.59 14.95 9.68
CA LYS A 425 32.15 13.59 9.38
C LYS A 425 31.28 13.49 8.12
N GLY A 426 30.89 14.62 7.52
CA GLY A 426 30.13 14.66 6.27
C GLY A 426 28.77 13.97 6.36
N GLY A 427 27.97 14.27 7.39
CA GLY A 427 26.75 13.52 7.77
C GLY A 427 25.74 13.18 6.65
N PHE A 428 24.74 12.34 6.97
CA PHE A 428 23.79 11.67 6.06
C PHE A 428 24.46 10.85 4.95
N ASN A 429 24.68 9.57 5.20
CA ASN A 429 25.14 8.64 4.17
C ASN A 429 23.95 8.20 3.32
N TRP A 430 23.58 9.03 2.34
CA TRP A 430 22.73 8.55 1.25
C TRP A 430 23.64 7.71 0.38
N GLU A 431 23.58 6.41 0.59
CA GLU A 431 24.43 5.46 -0.11
C GLU A 431 23.62 4.84 -1.25
N VAL A 432 24.25 4.80 -2.43
CA VAL A 432 23.74 4.02 -3.54
C VAL A 432 23.99 2.56 -3.16
N VAL A 433 22.91 1.86 -2.77
CA VAL A 433 22.98 0.44 -2.39
C VAL A 433 23.25 -0.42 -3.61
N GLU A 434 22.60 -0.07 -4.72
CA GLU A 434 22.82 -0.69 -6.03
C GLU A 434 22.90 0.38 -7.11
N GLU A 435 24.03 0.42 -7.81
CA GLU A 435 24.24 1.30 -8.96
C GLU A 435 23.29 0.95 -10.12
N PRO A 436 22.91 1.95 -10.94
CA PRO A 436 22.05 1.71 -12.09
C PRO A 436 22.71 0.71 -13.04
N GLN A 437 22.05 -0.43 -13.25
CA GLN A 437 22.49 -1.45 -14.18
C GLN A 437 22.08 -1.12 -15.62
N LEU A 438 22.75 -1.74 -16.59
CA LEU A 438 22.36 -1.63 -18.00
C LEU A 438 20.90 -2.08 -18.17
N GLY A 439 20.13 -1.34 -18.96
CA GLY A 439 18.68 -1.56 -19.07
C GLY A 439 18.33 -3.01 -19.45
N GLN A 440 17.54 -3.66 -18.60
CA GLN A 440 17.03 -5.01 -18.84
C GLN A 440 15.83 -4.97 -19.79
N TYR A 441 15.69 -5.96 -20.66
CA TYR A 441 14.57 -6.05 -21.60
C TYR A 441 13.25 -6.22 -20.84
N LEU A 442 12.35 -5.23 -20.95
CA LEU A 442 11.04 -5.27 -20.30
C LEU A 442 9.93 -5.70 -21.27
N GLY A 443 10.10 -5.47 -22.58
CA GLY A 443 9.12 -5.83 -23.58
C GLY A 443 9.48 -5.35 -24.99
N PRO A 444 8.67 -5.74 -25.99
CA PRO A 444 7.38 -6.42 -25.86
C PRO A 444 7.48 -7.93 -25.57
N ASN A 445 6.63 -8.43 -24.67
CA ASN A 445 6.57 -9.86 -24.35
C ASN A 445 5.78 -10.61 -25.43
N LEU A 446 6.49 -11.26 -26.35
CA LEU A 446 5.90 -12.01 -27.46
C LEU A 446 4.84 -13.01 -26.97
N GLN A 447 5.12 -13.75 -25.88
CA GLN A 447 4.17 -14.72 -25.33
C GLN A 447 2.88 -14.07 -24.81
N GLN A 448 2.97 -12.95 -24.08
CA GLN A 448 1.79 -12.27 -23.53
C GLN A 448 0.93 -11.66 -24.65
N ASN A 449 1.54 -11.04 -25.65
CA ASN A 449 0.81 -10.44 -26.76
C ASN A 449 0.19 -11.49 -27.69
N LEU A 450 0.88 -12.62 -27.94
CA LEU A 450 0.31 -13.74 -28.68
C LEU A 450 -0.86 -14.37 -27.92
N LEU A 451 -0.76 -14.51 -26.59
CA LEU A 451 -1.85 -15.00 -25.76
C LEU A 451 -3.05 -14.06 -25.80
N LEU A 452 -2.83 -12.75 -25.73
CA LEU A 452 -3.90 -11.76 -25.90
C LEU A 452 -4.53 -11.85 -27.30
N GLY A 453 -3.71 -11.97 -28.35
CA GLY A 453 -4.18 -12.18 -29.72
C GLY A 453 -4.97 -13.48 -29.89
N ALA A 454 -4.59 -14.54 -29.19
CA ALA A 454 -5.32 -15.80 -29.15
C ALA A 454 -6.67 -15.64 -28.44
N VAL A 455 -6.73 -14.99 -27.27
CA VAL A 455 -7.99 -14.73 -26.54
C VAL A 455 -8.96 -13.91 -27.39
N VAL A 456 -8.47 -12.82 -28.00
CA VAL A 456 -9.27 -11.99 -28.92
C VAL A 456 -9.71 -12.82 -30.14
N GLY A 457 -8.81 -13.65 -30.67
CA GLY A 457 -9.10 -14.54 -31.80
C GLY A 457 -10.17 -15.59 -31.48
N LEU A 458 -10.19 -16.15 -30.27
CA LEU A 458 -11.22 -17.10 -29.84
C LEU A 458 -12.60 -16.44 -29.82
N MET A 459 -12.68 -15.23 -29.26
CA MET A 459 -13.94 -14.47 -29.21
C MET A 459 -14.42 -14.10 -30.61
N LEU A 460 -13.58 -13.46 -31.41
CA LEU A 460 -13.95 -13.02 -32.76
C LEU A 460 -14.22 -14.19 -33.70
N GLY A 461 -13.44 -15.27 -33.59
CA GLY A 461 -13.67 -16.49 -34.37
C GLY A 461 -15.00 -17.14 -34.03
N GLY A 462 -15.39 -17.16 -32.76
CA GLY A 462 -16.70 -17.65 -32.32
C GLY A 462 -17.82 -16.83 -32.94
N VAL A 463 -17.75 -15.51 -32.83
CA VAL A 463 -18.72 -14.58 -33.45
C VAL A 463 -18.81 -14.79 -34.96
N ALA A 464 -17.68 -14.91 -35.66
CA ALA A 464 -17.66 -15.13 -37.11
C ALA A 464 -18.31 -16.46 -37.52
N ALA A 465 -18.08 -17.53 -36.75
CA ALA A 465 -18.73 -18.82 -36.96
C ALA A 465 -20.25 -18.72 -36.80
N PHE A 466 -20.74 -18.00 -35.79
CA PHE A 466 -22.17 -17.75 -35.58
C PHE A 466 -22.78 -16.88 -36.67
N ILE A 467 -22.11 -15.82 -37.12
CA ILE A 467 -22.61 -14.95 -38.21
C ILE A 467 -22.74 -15.78 -39.50
N ARG A 468 -21.74 -16.60 -39.82
CA ARG A 468 -21.80 -17.46 -41.01
C ARG A 468 -22.92 -18.50 -40.93
N GLU A 469 -23.20 -18.98 -39.73
CA GLU A 469 -24.30 -19.90 -39.45
C GLU A 469 -25.67 -19.23 -39.58
N ALA A 470 -25.86 -18.05 -38.99
CA ALA A 470 -27.10 -17.28 -39.08
C ALA A 470 -27.45 -16.90 -40.53
N SER A 471 -26.44 -16.83 -41.40
CA SER A 471 -26.59 -16.52 -42.83
C SER A 471 -26.90 -17.76 -43.70
N ASP A 472 -26.93 -18.97 -43.12
CA ASP A 472 -27.17 -20.21 -43.86
C ASP A 472 -28.61 -20.71 -43.66
N ASP A 473 -29.44 -20.59 -44.69
CA ASP A 473 -30.87 -20.93 -44.65
C ASP A 473 -31.17 -22.37 -45.15
N ALA A 474 -30.15 -23.21 -45.37
CA ALA A 474 -30.36 -24.58 -45.82
C ALA A 474 -30.90 -25.50 -44.72
N VAL A 475 -31.74 -26.48 -45.09
CA VAL A 475 -32.30 -27.47 -44.18
C VAL A 475 -31.36 -28.66 -44.08
N TYR A 476 -30.84 -28.95 -42.88
CA TYR A 476 -29.78 -29.96 -42.69
C TYR A 476 -30.24 -31.21 -41.94
N THR A 477 -31.29 -31.09 -41.12
CA THR A 477 -31.76 -32.19 -40.28
C THR A 477 -33.23 -32.52 -40.54
N THR A 478 -33.60 -33.78 -40.36
CA THR A 478 -34.99 -34.25 -40.50
C THR A 478 -35.92 -33.56 -39.51
N ALA A 479 -35.45 -33.29 -38.30
CA ALA A 479 -36.19 -32.53 -37.30
C ALA A 479 -36.46 -31.08 -37.71
N GLU A 480 -35.55 -30.43 -38.45
CA GLU A 480 -35.81 -29.10 -39.02
C GLU A 480 -36.87 -29.17 -40.13
N LEU A 481 -36.82 -30.21 -40.96
CA LEU A 481 -37.79 -30.45 -42.03
C LEU A 481 -39.20 -30.67 -41.45
N GLU A 482 -39.34 -31.52 -40.43
CA GLU A 482 -40.61 -31.79 -39.74
C GLU A 482 -41.16 -30.56 -39.02
N LYS A 483 -40.30 -29.75 -38.38
CA LYS A 483 -40.76 -28.50 -37.73
C LYS A 483 -41.27 -27.47 -38.72
N GLN A 484 -40.75 -27.51 -39.95
CA GLN A 484 -41.02 -26.50 -40.94
C GLN A 484 -42.25 -26.79 -41.80
N VAL A 485 -42.62 -28.06 -41.92
CA VAL A 485 -43.72 -28.50 -42.78
C VAL A 485 -44.72 -29.28 -41.96
N SER A 486 -46.00 -28.93 -42.03
CA SER A 486 -47.09 -29.64 -41.34
C SER A 486 -47.52 -30.96 -42.00
N LEU A 487 -46.59 -31.63 -42.69
CA LEU A 487 -46.83 -32.86 -43.44
C LEU A 487 -46.04 -34.02 -42.83
N PRO A 488 -46.51 -35.27 -42.95
CA PRO A 488 -45.77 -36.40 -42.44
C PRO A 488 -44.46 -36.60 -43.22
N LEU A 489 -43.37 -36.83 -42.49
CA LEU A 489 -42.11 -37.32 -43.05
C LEU A 489 -42.26 -38.80 -43.37
N LEU A 490 -42.27 -39.15 -44.65
CA LEU A 490 -42.51 -40.52 -45.13
C LEU A 490 -41.28 -41.42 -44.95
N GLY A 491 -40.09 -40.82 -44.84
CA GLY A 491 -38.84 -41.50 -44.57
C GLY A 491 -37.63 -40.73 -45.10
N THR A 492 -36.45 -41.31 -44.90
CA THR A 492 -35.16 -40.72 -45.28
C THR A 492 -34.43 -41.60 -46.27
N THR A 493 -33.75 -41.02 -47.26
CA THR A 493 -32.82 -41.75 -48.12
C THR A 493 -31.38 -41.28 -47.88
N PRO A 494 -30.40 -42.20 -47.86
CA PRO A 494 -29.00 -41.83 -47.67
C PRO A 494 -28.44 -41.16 -48.93
N LYS A 495 -27.51 -40.21 -48.74
CA LYS A 495 -26.82 -39.53 -49.84
C LYS A 495 -26.18 -40.53 -50.81
N LEU A 496 -26.45 -40.36 -52.11
CA LEU A 496 -25.80 -41.14 -53.15
C LEU A 496 -24.30 -40.82 -53.17
N PRO A 497 -23.41 -41.83 -53.24
CA PRO A 497 -21.99 -41.57 -53.43
C PRO A 497 -21.81 -40.83 -54.75
N THR A 498 -21.07 -39.71 -54.72
CA THR A 498 -20.74 -38.96 -55.93
C THR A 498 -19.77 -39.78 -56.77
N THR A 499 -20.27 -40.46 -57.80
CA THR A 499 -19.42 -41.13 -58.77
C THR A 499 -18.76 -40.06 -59.66
N LYS A 500 -17.42 -39.97 -59.59
CA LYS A 500 -16.66 -39.44 -60.72
C LYS A 500 -16.93 -40.39 -61.88
N HIS A 501 -17.38 -39.90 -63.03
CA HIS A 501 -17.43 -40.68 -64.27
C HIS A 501 -16.08 -41.38 -64.48
N ARG A 502 -16.01 -42.66 -64.16
CA ARG A 502 -15.02 -43.58 -64.73
C ARG A 502 -15.77 -44.40 -65.74
N GLU A 503 -15.77 -43.92 -66.98
CA GLU A 503 -15.90 -44.81 -68.12
C GLU A 503 -14.69 -45.76 -68.09
N SER A 504 -14.81 -46.89 -67.39
CA SER A 504 -13.90 -48.01 -67.60
C SER A 504 -14.57 -48.97 -68.56
N ILE A 505 -14.51 -48.65 -69.85
CA ILE A 505 -14.70 -49.65 -70.90
C ILE A 505 -13.46 -50.56 -70.84
N ILE A 506 -13.53 -51.66 -70.09
CA ILE A 506 -12.57 -52.75 -70.27
C ILE A 506 -13.02 -53.49 -71.54
N LYS A 507 -12.31 -53.27 -72.65
CA LYS A 507 -12.40 -54.16 -73.83
C LYS A 507 -11.64 -55.45 -73.52
N LEU A 508 -12.35 -56.52 -73.18
CA LEU A 508 -11.80 -57.88 -73.25
C LEU A 508 -11.96 -58.40 -74.69
N PRO A 509 -10.92 -58.99 -75.30
CA PRO A 509 -11.08 -59.74 -76.53
C PRO A 509 -11.72 -61.08 -76.16
N PHE A 510 -12.87 -61.39 -76.75
CA PHE A 510 -13.62 -62.66 -76.58
C PHE A 510 -14.45 -62.78 -75.28
N GLY A 511 -15.63 -62.18 -75.31
CA GLY A 511 -16.73 -62.47 -74.38
C GLY A 511 -17.97 -61.70 -74.79
N LYS A 512 -19.13 -62.34 -74.89
CA LYS A 512 -20.41 -61.66 -75.21
C LYS A 512 -20.69 -60.62 -74.11
N PRO A 513 -21.18 -59.41 -74.43
CA PRO A 513 -21.50 -58.43 -73.41
C PRO A 513 -22.70 -58.93 -72.61
N GLU A 514 -22.46 -59.40 -71.39
CA GLU A 514 -23.51 -59.41 -70.35
C GLU A 514 -23.90 -57.96 -70.09
N VAL A 515 -25.17 -57.65 -70.27
CA VAL A 515 -25.74 -56.33 -70.01
C VAL A 515 -25.68 -56.11 -68.49
N LEU A 516 -24.59 -55.50 -68.02
CA LEU A 516 -24.48 -55.03 -66.64
C LEU A 516 -25.67 -54.13 -66.35
N ALA A 517 -26.46 -54.47 -65.33
CA ALA A 517 -27.56 -53.64 -64.87
C ALA A 517 -27.05 -52.20 -64.64
N PRO A 518 -27.75 -51.16 -65.12
CA PRO A 518 -27.33 -49.77 -64.95
C PRO A 518 -26.88 -49.48 -63.51
N TRP A 519 -25.79 -48.73 -63.33
CA TRP A 519 -25.19 -48.45 -62.02
C TRP A 519 -26.21 -47.93 -60.99
N THR A 520 -27.22 -47.18 -61.45
CA THR A 520 -28.32 -46.67 -60.63
C THR A 520 -29.12 -47.81 -60.00
N ILE A 521 -29.37 -48.91 -60.70
CA ILE A 521 -30.06 -50.10 -60.17
C ILE A 521 -29.21 -50.78 -59.10
N GLN A 522 -27.91 -50.98 -59.36
CA GLN A 522 -27.00 -51.62 -58.40
C GLN A 522 -26.90 -50.81 -57.09
N VAL A 523 -26.82 -49.49 -57.21
CA VAL A 523 -26.76 -48.57 -56.07
C VAL A 523 -28.10 -48.50 -55.32
N LEU A 524 -29.24 -48.59 -56.01
CA LEU A 524 -30.56 -48.65 -55.36
C LEU A 524 -30.79 -49.97 -54.61
N GLN A 525 -30.21 -51.08 -55.09
CA GLN A 525 -30.31 -52.41 -54.48
C GLN A 525 -29.33 -52.65 -53.32
N SER A 526 -28.35 -51.77 -53.08
CA SER A 526 -27.41 -51.92 -51.94
C SER A 526 -28.09 -51.58 -50.59
N PRO A 527 -28.02 -52.43 -49.55
CA PRO A 527 -28.38 -52.03 -48.18
C PRO A 527 -27.42 -50.93 -47.71
N PRO A 528 -27.88 -49.82 -47.09
CA PRO A 528 -29.18 -49.60 -46.42
C PRO A 528 -30.26 -48.89 -47.27
N ARG A 529 -30.04 -48.74 -48.59
CA ARG A 529 -30.88 -47.88 -49.45
C ARG A 529 -32.21 -48.53 -49.83
N TRP A 530 -32.21 -49.81 -50.19
CA TRP A 530 -33.46 -50.51 -50.55
C TRP A 530 -34.42 -50.67 -49.36
N GLU A 531 -33.89 -50.87 -48.14
CA GLU A 531 -34.69 -50.93 -46.90
C GLU A 531 -35.36 -49.59 -46.61
N SER A 532 -34.62 -48.48 -46.80
CA SER A 532 -35.18 -47.13 -46.67
C SER A 532 -36.33 -46.88 -47.65
N LEU A 533 -36.18 -47.35 -48.89
CA LEU A 533 -37.21 -47.23 -49.94
C LEU A 533 -38.44 -48.10 -49.63
N ASP A 534 -38.24 -49.30 -49.09
CA ASP A 534 -39.33 -50.16 -48.64
C ASP A 534 -40.12 -49.57 -47.48
N LEU A 535 -39.43 -48.96 -46.50
CA LEU A 535 -40.07 -48.23 -45.42
C LEU A 535 -40.88 -47.03 -45.94
N ILE A 536 -40.30 -46.23 -46.85
CA ILE A 536 -41.00 -45.10 -47.46
C ILE A 536 -42.25 -45.58 -48.20
N PHE A 537 -42.13 -46.62 -49.04
CA PHE A 537 -43.27 -47.16 -49.77
C PHE A 537 -44.35 -47.69 -48.83
N LYS A 538 -43.97 -48.41 -47.77
CA LYS A 538 -44.93 -48.92 -46.78
C LYS A 538 -45.65 -47.80 -46.04
N ASN A 539 -44.94 -46.73 -45.67
CA ASN A 539 -45.55 -45.56 -45.03
C ASN A 539 -46.55 -44.86 -45.96
N ILE A 540 -46.25 -44.76 -47.26
CA ILE A 540 -47.17 -44.22 -48.26
C ILE A 540 -48.44 -45.09 -48.39
N GLU A 541 -48.29 -46.42 -48.38
CA GLU A 541 -49.42 -47.35 -48.42
C GLU A 541 -50.32 -47.22 -47.18
N LEU A 542 -49.72 -47.09 -45.98
CA LEU A 542 -50.46 -46.95 -44.72
C LEU A 542 -51.25 -45.63 -44.65
N LEU A 543 -50.66 -44.52 -45.11
CA LEU A 543 -51.32 -43.20 -45.12
C LEU A 543 -52.52 -43.14 -46.06
N ASN A 544 -52.51 -43.93 -47.14
CA ASN A 544 -53.59 -43.96 -48.13
C ASN A 544 -54.58 -45.12 -47.93
N SER A 545 -54.70 -45.66 -46.73
CA SER A 545 -55.58 -46.80 -46.42
C SER A 545 -57.09 -46.60 -46.76
N VAL A 546 -57.53 -45.35 -46.94
CA VAL A 546 -58.92 -44.99 -47.30
C VAL A 546 -59.14 -44.88 -48.82
N THR A 547 -58.10 -44.66 -49.61
CA THR A 547 -58.16 -44.51 -51.07
C THR A 547 -57.09 -45.39 -51.72
N ASN A 548 -57.49 -46.40 -52.51
CA ASN A 548 -56.53 -47.25 -53.22
C ASN A 548 -55.47 -46.41 -53.95
N LEU A 549 -54.20 -46.58 -53.57
CA LEU A 549 -53.05 -45.87 -54.15
C LEU A 549 -52.84 -46.34 -55.59
N LYS A 550 -53.52 -45.68 -56.53
CA LYS A 550 -53.48 -46.02 -57.97
C LYS A 550 -52.47 -45.20 -58.76
N SER A 551 -52.29 -43.93 -58.44
CA SER A 551 -51.28 -43.07 -59.06
C SER A 551 -50.56 -42.22 -58.02
N LEU A 552 -49.23 -42.24 -58.08
CA LEU A 552 -48.35 -41.52 -57.16
C LEU A 552 -47.31 -40.73 -57.95
N MET A 553 -47.37 -39.41 -57.81
CA MET A 553 -46.41 -38.50 -58.41
C MET A 553 -45.30 -38.15 -57.41
N ILE A 554 -44.06 -38.10 -57.92
CA ILE A 554 -42.87 -37.68 -57.18
C ILE A 554 -42.32 -36.42 -57.85
N THR A 555 -42.16 -35.36 -57.07
CA THR A 555 -41.58 -34.09 -57.51
C THR A 555 -40.65 -33.53 -56.44
N SER A 556 -39.90 -32.50 -56.76
CA SER A 556 -38.93 -31.86 -55.87
C SER A 556 -39.07 -30.35 -55.90
N ALA A 557 -38.45 -29.66 -54.93
CA ALA A 557 -38.43 -28.20 -54.92
C ALA A 557 -37.43 -27.65 -55.94
N LEU A 558 -36.27 -28.30 -56.10
CA LEU A 558 -35.19 -27.85 -56.97
C LEU A 558 -34.83 -28.90 -58.04
N PRO A 559 -34.20 -28.50 -59.15
CA PRO A 559 -33.50 -29.42 -60.06
C PRO A 559 -32.41 -30.22 -59.32
N ASP A 560 -32.08 -31.41 -59.80
CA ASP A 560 -31.03 -32.30 -59.26
C ASP A 560 -31.27 -32.89 -57.85
N ASP A 561 -32.55 -33.07 -57.48
CA ASP A 561 -32.97 -33.61 -56.19
C ASP A 561 -33.07 -35.15 -56.13
N SER A 562 -32.35 -35.85 -57.02
CA SER A 562 -32.38 -37.33 -57.15
C SER A 562 -33.81 -37.93 -57.22
N LYS A 563 -34.80 -37.13 -57.66
CA LYS A 563 -36.22 -37.50 -57.71
C LYS A 563 -36.46 -38.74 -58.57
N SER A 564 -35.79 -38.85 -59.71
CA SER A 564 -35.89 -39.99 -60.63
C SER A 564 -35.33 -41.26 -59.99
N ALA A 565 -34.25 -41.14 -59.21
CA ALA A 565 -33.70 -42.27 -58.46
C ALA A 565 -34.63 -42.70 -57.32
N LEU A 566 -35.31 -41.76 -56.66
CA LEU A 566 -36.35 -42.06 -55.67
C LEU A 566 -37.56 -42.75 -56.33
N ALA A 567 -38.03 -42.24 -57.47
CA ALA A 567 -39.15 -42.82 -58.22
C ALA A 567 -38.86 -44.24 -58.71
N LEU A 568 -37.67 -44.45 -59.27
CA LEU A 568 -37.18 -45.77 -59.66
C LEU A 568 -37.04 -46.71 -58.45
N GLY A 569 -36.50 -46.22 -57.34
CA GLY A 569 -36.36 -47.00 -56.11
C GLY A 569 -37.71 -47.43 -55.51
N LEU A 570 -38.70 -46.54 -55.52
CA LEU A 570 -40.06 -46.87 -55.09
C LEU A 570 -40.76 -47.83 -56.04
N ALA A 571 -40.52 -47.73 -57.35
CA ALA A 571 -41.02 -48.71 -58.34
C ALA A 571 -40.46 -50.11 -58.07
N MET A 572 -39.16 -50.21 -57.78
CA MET A 572 -38.52 -51.47 -57.39
C MET A 572 -39.05 -52.01 -56.07
N SER A 573 -39.35 -51.15 -55.11
CA SER A 573 -39.98 -51.55 -53.83
C SER A 573 -41.38 -52.13 -54.04
N ALA A 574 -42.23 -51.43 -54.80
CA ALA A 574 -43.59 -51.87 -55.09
C ALA A 574 -43.63 -53.19 -55.88
N ALA A 575 -42.73 -53.37 -56.84
CA ALA A 575 -42.62 -54.61 -57.61
C ALA A 575 -42.12 -55.79 -56.80
N ARG A 576 -41.22 -55.57 -55.83
CA ARG A 576 -40.82 -56.61 -54.86
C ARG A 576 -41.98 -57.07 -53.97
N LEU A 577 -42.98 -56.22 -53.79
CA LEU A 577 -44.26 -56.55 -53.14
C LEU A 577 -45.32 -57.06 -54.13
N HIS A 578 -44.89 -57.56 -55.30
CA HIS A 578 -45.71 -58.15 -56.36
C HIS A 578 -46.80 -57.24 -56.93
N LYS A 579 -46.63 -55.91 -56.85
CA LYS A 579 -47.49 -54.95 -57.57
C LYS A 579 -47.03 -54.86 -59.01
N ARG A 580 -47.95 -54.82 -59.96
CA ARG A 580 -47.65 -54.42 -61.35
C ARG A 580 -47.54 -52.90 -61.41
N VAL A 581 -46.33 -52.41 -61.68
CA VAL A 581 -45.99 -50.99 -61.58
C VAL A 581 -45.67 -50.43 -62.97
N LEU A 582 -46.27 -49.29 -63.31
CA LEU A 582 -45.86 -48.47 -64.46
C LEU A 582 -45.12 -47.24 -63.94
N LEU A 583 -43.84 -47.08 -64.32
CA LEU A 583 -43.05 -45.88 -64.03
C LEU A 583 -43.02 -44.98 -65.26
N ILE A 584 -43.50 -43.75 -65.13
CA ILE A 584 -43.61 -42.77 -66.21
C ILE A 584 -42.63 -41.62 -65.95
N ASP A 585 -41.76 -41.34 -66.92
CA ASP A 585 -40.96 -40.09 -66.93
C ASP A 585 -41.82 -38.96 -67.52
N ALA A 586 -42.43 -38.16 -66.64
CA ALA A 586 -43.22 -36.99 -67.01
C ALA A 586 -42.40 -35.68 -66.95
N ASN A 587 -41.07 -35.76 -66.81
CA ASN A 587 -40.19 -34.60 -66.89
C ASN A 587 -39.80 -34.31 -68.34
N LEU A 588 -40.78 -33.86 -69.13
CA LEU A 588 -40.60 -33.63 -70.57
C LEU A 588 -39.57 -32.52 -70.92
N ARG A 589 -39.14 -31.71 -69.94
CA ARG A 589 -38.11 -30.66 -70.12
C ARG A 589 -36.69 -31.19 -69.99
N ALA A 590 -36.46 -32.10 -69.03
CA ALA A 590 -35.15 -32.64 -68.71
C ALA A 590 -35.30 -34.13 -68.35
N PRO A 591 -35.63 -34.98 -69.34
CA PRO A 591 -35.90 -36.39 -69.08
C PRO A 591 -34.61 -37.13 -68.72
N SER A 592 -34.58 -37.78 -67.56
CA SER A 592 -33.37 -38.41 -67.02
C SER A 592 -33.52 -39.91 -66.80
N LEU A 593 -34.73 -40.46 -66.87
CA LEU A 593 -34.95 -41.88 -66.56
C LEU A 593 -34.35 -42.79 -67.65
N HIS A 594 -34.46 -42.40 -68.91
CA HIS A 594 -33.91 -43.16 -70.04
C HIS A 594 -32.37 -43.22 -70.01
N GLU A 595 -31.70 -42.12 -69.62
CA GLU A 595 -30.25 -42.08 -69.44
C GLU A 595 -29.80 -42.95 -68.26
N GLN A 596 -30.53 -42.88 -67.13
CA GLN A 596 -30.22 -43.67 -65.93
C GLN A 596 -30.36 -45.17 -66.13
N LEU A 597 -31.27 -45.58 -67.02
CA LEU A 597 -31.58 -46.98 -67.30
C LEU A 597 -31.03 -47.50 -68.63
N ASN A 598 -30.33 -46.64 -69.39
CA ASN A 598 -29.82 -46.94 -70.73
C ASN A 598 -30.91 -47.46 -71.70
N LEU A 599 -32.04 -46.76 -71.77
CA LEU A 599 -33.21 -47.09 -72.59
C LEU A 599 -33.34 -46.11 -73.77
N PRO A 600 -33.85 -46.55 -74.95
CA PRO A 600 -34.19 -45.65 -76.04
C PRO A 600 -35.32 -44.67 -75.65
N ASN A 601 -35.23 -43.43 -76.15
CA ASN A 601 -36.18 -42.34 -75.84
C ASN A 601 -36.80 -41.69 -77.10
N ASP A 602 -36.78 -42.40 -78.23
CA ASP A 602 -37.34 -41.90 -79.50
C ASP A 602 -38.88 -41.85 -79.48
N GLN A 603 -39.51 -42.64 -78.62
CA GLN A 603 -40.96 -42.71 -78.40
C GLN A 603 -41.22 -42.76 -76.89
N GLY A 604 -42.23 -42.05 -76.41
CA GLY A 604 -42.54 -41.97 -74.98
C GLY A 604 -43.78 -41.14 -74.69
N LEU A 605 -43.90 -40.61 -73.48
CA LEU A 605 -45.08 -39.85 -73.03
C LEU A 605 -45.40 -38.66 -73.96
N SER A 606 -44.40 -37.91 -74.43
CA SER A 606 -44.60 -36.77 -75.33
C SER A 606 -45.24 -37.17 -76.67
N THR A 607 -44.78 -38.27 -77.28
CA THR A 607 -45.35 -38.78 -78.53
C THR A 607 -46.73 -39.39 -78.33
N LEU A 608 -46.97 -40.01 -77.16
CA LEU A 608 -48.30 -40.52 -76.78
C LEU A 608 -49.33 -39.43 -76.58
N LEU A 609 -48.92 -38.28 -76.03
CA LEU A 609 -49.80 -37.12 -75.83
C LEU A 609 -50.02 -36.33 -77.12
N ALA A 610 -49.05 -36.33 -78.04
CA ALA A 610 -49.14 -35.60 -79.30
C ALA A 610 -49.95 -36.34 -80.38
N ASN A 611 -49.90 -37.67 -80.43
CA ASN A 611 -50.51 -38.47 -81.50
C ASN A 611 -51.75 -39.25 -81.02
N ASP A 612 -52.80 -39.33 -81.84
CA ASP A 612 -54.00 -40.17 -81.60
C ASP A 612 -53.76 -41.67 -81.84
N ILE A 613 -52.66 -42.19 -81.31
CA ILE A 613 -52.35 -43.61 -81.36
C ILE A 613 -53.22 -44.31 -80.30
N THR A 614 -54.05 -45.27 -80.74
CA THR A 614 -54.69 -46.26 -79.86
C THR A 614 -53.62 -47.20 -79.33
N LEU A 615 -53.58 -47.47 -78.01
CA LEU A 615 -52.65 -48.45 -77.42
C LEU A 615 -53.03 -49.88 -77.86
N PRO A 616 -52.24 -50.54 -78.72
CA PRO A 616 -51.83 -51.90 -78.43
C PRO A 616 -50.35 -52.19 -78.80
N ASN A 617 -49.62 -52.86 -77.91
CA ASN A 617 -48.37 -53.62 -78.17
C ASN A 617 -47.14 -52.94 -78.82
N GLN A 618 -47.13 -51.64 -79.12
CA GLN A 618 -45.99 -50.96 -79.78
C GLN A 618 -45.49 -49.68 -79.09
N ILE A 619 -45.77 -49.53 -77.80
CA ILE A 619 -45.14 -48.48 -76.99
C ILE A 619 -44.03 -49.20 -76.24
N GLY A 620 -42.80 -48.70 -76.34
CA GLY A 620 -41.58 -49.29 -75.77
C GLY A 620 -41.57 -49.30 -74.24
N VAL A 621 -42.59 -49.92 -73.66
CA VAL A 621 -42.67 -50.32 -72.27
C VAL A 621 -41.65 -51.42 -72.09
N GLN A 622 -40.48 -51.04 -71.59
CA GLN A 622 -39.37 -51.97 -71.42
C GLN A 622 -39.47 -52.61 -70.04
N THR A 623 -39.61 -53.93 -70.02
CA THR A 623 -39.65 -54.71 -68.79
C THR A 623 -38.23 -54.80 -68.21
N LEU A 624 -38.04 -54.27 -67.00
CA LEU A 624 -36.73 -54.21 -66.36
C LEU A 624 -36.51 -55.41 -65.42
N GLY A 625 -35.86 -56.46 -65.91
CA GLY A 625 -35.25 -57.58 -65.14
C GLY A 625 -36.18 -58.43 -64.24
N SER A 626 -37.37 -57.95 -63.92
CA SER A 626 -38.40 -58.56 -63.07
C SER A 626 -39.75 -58.33 -63.74
N ALA A 627 -40.63 -59.33 -63.74
CA ALA A 627 -41.87 -59.35 -64.52
C ALA A 627 -42.98 -58.36 -64.07
N TYR A 628 -42.63 -57.34 -63.27
CA TYR A 628 -43.59 -56.50 -62.53
C TYR A 628 -43.36 -54.99 -62.69
N ILE A 629 -42.31 -54.53 -63.39
CA ILE A 629 -42.07 -53.10 -63.65
C ILE A 629 -42.01 -52.83 -65.15
N ASP A 630 -42.86 -51.90 -65.55
CA ASP A 630 -42.98 -51.36 -66.89
C ASP A 630 -42.57 -49.88 -66.87
N ILE A 631 -41.77 -49.45 -67.85
CA ILE A 631 -41.25 -48.07 -67.89
C ILE A 631 -41.72 -47.36 -69.17
N LEU A 632 -42.33 -46.19 -68.99
CA LEU A 632 -42.66 -45.25 -70.05
C LEU A 632 -41.70 -44.06 -69.98
N THR A 633 -40.79 -43.96 -70.94
CA THR A 633 -39.87 -42.83 -71.06
C THR A 633 -40.61 -41.56 -71.48
N ALA A 634 -39.96 -40.39 -71.35
CA ALA A 634 -40.58 -39.11 -71.66
C ALA A 634 -40.84 -38.91 -73.17
N GLY A 635 -40.04 -39.54 -74.03
CA GLY A 635 -39.99 -39.27 -75.46
C GLY A 635 -39.12 -38.04 -75.80
N PRO A 636 -39.07 -37.63 -77.08
CA PRO A 636 -38.39 -36.42 -77.50
C PRO A 636 -38.96 -35.19 -76.78
N THR A 637 -38.09 -34.24 -76.44
CA THR A 637 -38.46 -33.02 -75.72
C THR A 637 -39.40 -32.15 -76.58
N PRO A 638 -40.66 -31.93 -76.18
CA PRO A 638 -41.62 -31.18 -76.97
C PRO A 638 -41.40 -29.67 -76.87
N ILE A 639 -41.89 -28.92 -77.87
CA ILE A 639 -41.80 -27.45 -77.91
C ILE A 639 -42.55 -26.82 -76.72
N ASP A 640 -43.73 -27.37 -76.37
CA ASP A 640 -44.52 -26.95 -75.21
C ASP A 640 -44.97 -28.15 -74.36
N PRO A 641 -44.16 -28.53 -73.35
CA PRO A 641 -44.52 -29.56 -72.37
C PRO A 641 -45.82 -29.30 -71.61
N ALA A 642 -46.11 -28.05 -71.25
CA ALA A 642 -47.21 -27.71 -70.37
C ALA A 642 -48.56 -27.97 -71.07
N ASN A 643 -48.65 -27.61 -72.35
CA ASN A 643 -49.84 -27.86 -73.14
C ASN A 643 -50.16 -29.38 -73.22
N LEU A 644 -49.16 -30.22 -73.49
CA LEU A 644 -49.33 -31.67 -73.55
C LEU A 644 -49.80 -32.26 -72.22
N LEU A 645 -49.19 -31.85 -71.11
CA LEU A 645 -49.54 -32.34 -69.76
C LEU A 645 -50.93 -31.87 -69.29
N SER A 646 -51.38 -30.69 -69.73
CA SER A 646 -52.72 -30.16 -69.43
C SER A 646 -53.84 -30.73 -70.31
N SER A 647 -53.49 -31.49 -71.35
CA SER A 647 -54.44 -31.98 -72.34
C SER A 647 -55.47 -32.96 -71.74
N PRO A 648 -56.70 -33.03 -72.27
CA PRO A 648 -57.68 -34.05 -71.89
C PRO A 648 -57.15 -35.48 -72.09
N ARG A 649 -56.26 -35.66 -73.06
CA ARG A 649 -55.61 -36.94 -73.39
C ARG A 649 -54.75 -37.45 -72.24
N MET A 650 -54.06 -36.57 -71.50
CA MET A 650 -53.31 -36.96 -70.30
C MET A 650 -54.22 -37.61 -69.25
N LYS A 651 -55.41 -37.04 -69.00
CA LYS A 651 -56.39 -37.61 -68.07
C LYS A 651 -56.93 -38.97 -68.55
N GLN A 652 -57.17 -39.11 -69.85
CA GLN A 652 -57.61 -40.38 -70.44
C GLN A 652 -56.54 -41.46 -70.31
N LEU A 653 -55.28 -41.15 -70.64
CA LEU A 653 -54.15 -42.07 -70.50
C LEU A 653 -53.93 -42.49 -69.05
N MET A 654 -53.97 -41.54 -68.11
CA MET A 654 -53.85 -41.86 -66.69
C MET A 654 -54.94 -42.83 -66.22
N LYS A 655 -56.19 -42.64 -66.65
CA LYS A 655 -57.27 -43.59 -66.33
C LYS A 655 -56.99 -44.99 -66.89
N VAL A 656 -56.55 -45.08 -68.14
CA VAL A 656 -56.18 -46.35 -68.78
C VAL A 656 -55.02 -47.03 -68.04
N PHE A 657 -54.02 -46.27 -67.59
CA PHE A 657 -52.90 -46.82 -66.82
C PHE A 657 -53.33 -47.31 -65.44
N GLU A 658 -54.16 -46.56 -64.73
CA GLU A 658 -54.68 -46.93 -63.40
C GLU A 658 -55.59 -48.18 -63.41
N ASP A 659 -56.25 -48.44 -64.54
CA ASP A 659 -57.08 -49.64 -64.74
C ASP A 659 -56.23 -50.89 -65.04
N ASN A 660 -55.09 -50.73 -65.75
CA ASN A 660 -54.23 -51.85 -66.17
C ASN A 660 -53.14 -52.21 -65.16
N TYR A 661 -52.66 -51.23 -64.38
CA TYR A 661 -51.60 -51.39 -63.40
C TYR A 661 -52.12 -51.29 -61.97
N ASP A 662 -51.40 -51.91 -61.03
CA ASP A 662 -51.74 -51.83 -59.61
C ASP A 662 -51.27 -50.49 -59.03
N LEU A 663 -50.18 -49.94 -59.57
CA LEU A 663 -49.63 -48.63 -59.21
C LEU A 663 -48.99 -47.94 -60.44
N VAL A 664 -49.35 -46.68 -60.67
CA VAL A 664 -48.68 -45.81 -61.65
C VAL A 664 -47.81 -44.81 -60.89
N LEU A 665 -46.49 -44.85 -61.11
CA LEU A 665 -45.52 -43.92 -60.53
C LEU A 665 -45.11 -42.88 -61.58
N ILE A 666 -45.13 -41.60 -61.21
CA ILE A 666 -44.85 -40.51 -62.14
C ILE A 666 -43.67 -39.70 -61.61
N ASP A 667 -42.57 -39.68 -62.37
CA ASP A 667 -41.44 -38.78 -62.13
C ASP A 667 -41.69 -37.43 -62.83
N ALA A 668 -41.96 -36.38 -62.05
CA ALA A 668 -42.35 -35.07 -62.58
C ALA A 668 -41.27 -33.99 -62.39
N SER A 669 -41.29 -32.93 -63.20
CA SER A 669 -40.37 -31.79 -63.06
C SER A 669 -40.42 -31.15 -61.66
N PRO A 670 -39.40 -30.36 -61.25
CA PRO A 670 -39.45 -29.59 -60.01
C PRO A 670 -40.64 -28.62 -59.96
N VAL A 671 -41.22 -28.41 -58.78
CA VAL A 671 -42.42 -27.56 -58.62
C VAL A 671 -42.11 -26.06 -58.58
N ILE A 672 -40.92 -25.66 -58.13
CA ILE A 672 -40.55 -24.24 -58.09
C ILE A 672 -40.06 -23.82 -59.48
N GLY A 673 -40.69 -22.78 -60.03
CA GLY A 673 -40.31 -22.17 -61.30
C GLY A 673 -40.94 -22.80 -62.55
N LEU A 674 -41.63 -23.94 -62.44
CA LEU A 674 -42.27 -24.64 -63.56
C LEU A 674 -43.72 -25.02 -63.21
N VAL A 675 -44.62 -24.90 -64.19
CA VAL A 675 -46.04 -25.29 -64.03
C VAL A 675 -46.29 -26.78 -64.30
N ASP A 676 -45.38 -27.45 -65.00
CA ASP A 676 -45.49 -28.83 -65.46
C ASP A 676 -45.80 -29.79 -64.29
N ALA A 677 -45.14 -29.63 -63.15
CA ALA A 677 -45.38 -30.45 -61.96
C ALA A 677 -46.82 -30.32 -61.43
N MET A 678 -47.35 -29.09 -61.42
CA MET A 678 -48.73 -28.83 -60.98
C MET A 678 -49.76 -29.43 -61.96
N LEU A 679 -49.48 -29.36 -63.26
CA LEU A 679 -50.35 -29.94 -64.29
C LEU A 679 -50.38 -31.46 -64.21
N THR A 680 -49.23 -32.10 -64.06
CA THR A 680 -49.13 -33.55 -63.86
C THR A 680 -49.79 -33.99 -62.56
N ALA A 681 -49.57 -33.25 -61.47
CA ALA A 681 -50.18 -33.53 -60.16
C ALA A 681 -51.71 -33.48 -60.21
N SER A 682 -52.30 -32.60 -61.02
CA SER A 682 -53.77 -32.52 -61.18
C SER A 682 -54.40 -33.78 -61.81
N SER A 683 -53.59 -34.63 -62.44
CA SER A 683 -54.02 -35.91 -63.05
C SER A 683 -53.63 -37.13 -62.20
N CYS A 684 -53.06 -36.93 -61.02
CA CYS A 684 -52.61 -37.98 -60.10
C CYS A 684 -53.44 -37.96 -58.80
N ARG A 685 -53.57 -39.12 -58.14
CA ARG A 685 -54.29 -39.23 -56.87
C ARG A 685 -53.49 -38.72 -55.68
N SER A 686 -52.18 -38.99 -55.66
CA SER A 686 -51.30 -38.64 -54.55
C SER A 686 -50.00 -38.01 -55.05
N VAL A 687 -49.48 -37.05 -54.30
CA VAL A 687 -48.19 -36.38 -54.59
C VAL A 687 -47.25 -36.51 -53.40
N VAL A 688 -45.98 -36.81 -53.67
CA VAL A 688 -44.90 -36.83 -52.70
C VAL A 688 -43.83 -35.82 -53.10
N LEU A 689 -43.42 -34.99 -52.15
CA LEU A 689 -42.34 -34.04 -52.32
C LEU A 689 -41.02 -34.66 -51.83
N ALA A 690 -40.03 -34.77 -52.71
CA ALA A 690 -38.66 -35.09 -52.35
C ALA A 690 -37.92 -33.79 -51.96
N ALA A 691 -37.45 -33.72 -50.72
CA ALA A 691 -36.70 -32.58 -50.19
C ALA A 691 -35.21 -32.95 -50.08
N SER A 692 -34.36 -32.34 -50.89
CA SER A 692 -32.91 -32.57 -50.82
C SER A 692 -32.27 -31.88 -49.62
N MET A 693 -31.88 -32.68 -48.65
CA MET A 693 -31.15 -32.24 -47.46
C MET A 693 -29.84 -31.57 -47.84
N SER A 694 -29.45 -30.54 -47.09
CA SER A 694 -28.27 -29.67 -47.30
C SER A 694 -28.27 -28.80 -48.55
N LYS A 695 -29.29 -28.89 -49.41
CA LYS A 695 -29.44 -28.04 -50.62
C LYS A 695 -30.69 -27.15 -50.57
N ILE A 696 -31.82 -27.70 -50.14
CA ILE A 696 -33.09 -26.96 -50.08
C ILE A 696 -33.06 -25.93 -48.95
N THR A 697 -33.50 -24.70 -49.23
CA THR A 697 -33.68 -23.68 -48.17
C THR A 697 -35.03 -23.81 -47.49
N ARG A 698 -35.12 -23.26 -46.29
CA ARG A 698 -36.36 -23.13 -45.52
C ARG A 698 -37.46 -22.47 -46.37
N SER A 699 -37.13 -21.35 -46.98
CA SER A 699 -38.04 -20.59 -47.87
C SER A 699 -38.53 -21.42 -49.07
N GLN A 700 -37.63 -22.14 -49.75
CA GLN A 700 -37.98 -22.99 -50.88
C GLN A 700 -38.88 -24.16 -50.49
N LEU A 701 -38.61 -24.83 -49.36
CA LEU A 701 -39.43 -25.92 -48.85
C LEU A 701 -40.86 -25.45 -48.54
N ALA A 702 -41.01 -24.29 -47.90
CA ALA A 702 -42.31 -23.70 -47.61
C ALA A 702 -43.07 -23.33 -48.90
N GLN A 703 -42.36 -22.78 -49.90
CA GLN A 703 -42.94 -22.45 -51.20
C GLN A 703 -43.44 -23.70 -51.95
N ALA A 704 -42.62 -24.75 -52.04
CA ALA A 704 -42.97 -25.99 -52.72
C ALA A 704 -44.17 -26.68 -52.08
N THR A 705 -44.21 -26.75 -50.75
CA THR A 705 -45.31 -27.35 -50.00
C THR A 705 -46.61 -26.54 -50.13
N ALA A 706 -46.54 -25.20 -50.16
CA ALA A 706 -47.69 -24.33 -50.39
C ALA A 706 -48.28 -24.46 -51.82
N MET A 707 -47.45 -24.72 -52.83
CA MET A 707 -47.92 -24.97 -54.19
C MET A 707 -48.63 -26.32 -54.30
N LEU A 708 -48.04 -27.38 -53.73
CA LEU A 708 -48.51 -28.76 -53.85
C LEU A 708 -49.64 -29.13 -52.88
N SER A 709 -49.81 -28.40 -51.76
CA SER A 709 -50.90 -28.66 -50.79
C SER A 709 -52.29 -28.58 -51.42
N LYS A 710 -52.42 -27.89 -52.56
CA LYS A 710 -53.65 -27.81 -53.36
C LYS A 710 -53.94 -29.05 -54.21
N LEU A 711 -52.99 -30.00 -54.32
CA LEU A 711 -53.01 -31.13 -55.26
C LEU A 711 -52.67 -32.47 -54.56
N ASN A 712 -53.29 -32.76 -53.41
CA ASN A 712 -53.18 -34.03 -52.68
C ASN A 712 -51.72 -34.42 -52.32
N LEU A 713 -50.96 -33.46 -51.80
CA LEU A 713 -49.64 -33.73 -51.21
C LEU A 713 -49.80 -34.54 -49.92
N ILE A 714 -49.34 -35.80 -49.95
CA ILE A 714 -49.52 -36.75 -48.84
C ILE A 714 -48.35 -36.76 -47.85
N GLY A 715 -47.17 -36.25 -48.24
CA GLY A 715 -46.00 -36.23 -47.38
C GLY A 715 -44.72 -35.80 -48.08
N VAL A 716 -43.66 -35.70 -47.28
CA VAL A 716 -42.32 -35.30 -47.74
C VAL A 716 -41.34 -36.44 -47.50
N VAL A 717 -40.41 -36.67 -48.44
CA VAL A 717 -39.29 -37.59 -48.30
C VAL A 717 -38.00 -36.79 -48.15
N ALA A 718 -37.25 -37.02 -47.09
CA ALA A 718 -35.96 -36.38 -46.87
C ALA A 718 -34.87 -37.10 -47.68
N ASN A 719 -34.50 -36.53 -48.82
CA ASN A 719 -33.53 -37.11 -49.73
C ASN A 719 -32.10 -36.65 -49.43
N GLY A 720 -31.14 -37.59 -49.43
CA GLY A 720 -29.73 -37.27 -49.32
C GLY A 720 -29.24 -36.93 -47.90
N VAL A 721 -29.85 -37.54 -46.88
CA VAL A 721 -29.45 -37.38 -45.48
C VAL A 721 -28.01 -37.87 -45.27
N SER A 722 -27.21 -37.08 -44.55
CA SER A 722 -25.86 -37.50 -44.11
C SER A 722 -25.96 -38.55 -43.00
N ASN A 723 -25.15 -39.61 -43.08
CA ASN A 723 -25.09 -40.75 -42.14
C ASN A 723 -24.86 -40.36 -40.66
N SER A 724 -24.55 -39.10 -40.36
CA SER A 724 -24.26 -38.61 -39.01
C SER A 724 -25.50 -38.29 -38.16
N GLY A 725 -26.70 -38.27 -38.74
CA GLY A 725 -27.93 -37.84 -38.04
C GLY A 725 -29.13 -38.77 -38.18
N SER A 726 -28.96 -39.91 -38.82
CA SER A 726 -30.04 -40.85 -39.12
C SER A 726 -30.15 -41.92 -38.04
N THR A 727 -31.37 -42.16 -37.56
CA THR A 727 -31.77 -43.33 -36.76
C THR A 727 -31.78 -44.61 -37.62
N TYR A 728 -30.69 -44.89 -38.34
CA TYR A 728 -30.52 -46.15 -39.04
C TYR A 728 -30.03 -47.21 -38.05
N VAL A 729 -30.72 -48.35 -37.98
CA VAL A 729 -30.15 -49.57 -37.41
C VAL A 729 -29.04 -50.02 -38.37
N ARG A 730 -27.79 -49.79 -37.98
CA ARG A 730 -26.64 -50.28 -38.74
C ARG A 730 -26.60 -51.80 -38.60
N TYR A 731 -26.90 -52.53 -39.68
CA TYR A 731 -26.52 -53.94 -39.76
C TYR A 731 -24.99 -54.05 -39.69
N PRO A 732 -24.43 -54.96 -38.86
CA PRO A 732 -23.01 -55.24 -38.89
C PRO A 732 -22.66 -55.71 -40.30
N GLN A 733 -21.80 -54.97 -40.99
CA GLN A 733 -21.11 -55.53 -42.14
C GLN A 733 -20.29 -56.71 -41.61
N PRO A 734 -20.31 -57.89 -42.24
CA PRO A 734 -19.35 -58.92 -41.91
C PRO A 734 -17.96 -58.30 -42.06
N SER A 735 -17.12 -58.40 -41.04
CA SER A 735 -15.72 -57.99 -41.13
C SER A 735 -15.07 -58.68 -42.34
N GLU A 736 -14.07 -58.07 -42.98
CA GLU A 736 -13.28 -58.73 -44.04
C GLU A 736 -12.76 -60.12 -43.60
N SER A 737 -12.53 -60.32 -42.29
CA SER A 737 -12.20 -61.62 -41.72
C SER A 737 -13.28 -62.70 -41.85
N SER A 738 -14.55 -62.32 -41.98
CA SER A 738 -15.69 -63.22 -42.18
C SER A 738 -15.89 -63.61 -43.66
N GLN A 739 -15.48 -62.75 -44.60
CA GLN A 739 -15.49 -63.08 -46.04
C GLN A 739 -14.38 -64.08 -46.39
N LEU A 740 -13.19 -63.91 -45.82
CA LEU A 740 -12.10 -64.89 -45.88
C LEU A 740 -12.48 -66.25 -45.29
N ALA A 741 -13.28 -66.26 -44.22
CA ALA A 741 -13.76 -67.51 -43.60
C ALA A 741 -14.82 -68.23 -44.45
N LEU A 742 -15.62 -67.52 -45.25
CA LEU A 742 -16.58 -68.13 -46.18
C LEU A 742 -15.91 -68.64 -47.46
N GLU A 743 -14.94 -67.93 -48.02
CA GLU A 743 -14.15 -68.43 -49.15
C GLU A 743 -13.37 -69.70 -48.78
N GLN A 744 -12.78 -69.76 -47.59
CA GLN A 744 -12.09 -70.97 -47.10
C GLN A 744 -13.02 -72.15 -46.76
N ALA A 745 -14.33 -71.91 -46.60
CA ALA A 745 -15.33 -72.96 -46.35
C ALA A 745 -15.94 -73.52 -47.65
N VAL A 746 -15.85 -72.78 -48.77
CA VAL A 746 -16.31 -73.23 -50.10
C VAL A 746 -15.20 -73.98 -50.84
N GLU A 747 -13.95 -73.84 -50.44
CA GLU A 747 -12.79 -74.56 -50.99
C GLU A 747 -12.45 -75.89 -50.27
N LYS A 748 -13.33 -76.43 -49.41
CA LYS A 748 -13.16 -77.73 -48.73
C LYS A 748 -14.17 -78.79 -49.12
#